data_AF-A0AAW0G9N1-F1
#
_entry.id   AF-A0AAW0G9N1-F1
#
_cell.length_a   1.000
_cell.length_b   1.000
_cell.length_c   1.000
_cell.angle_alpha   90.00
_cell.angle_beta   90.00
_cell.angle_gamma   90.00
#
_symmetry.space_group_name_H-M   'P 1'
#
loop_
_entity.id
_entity.type
_entity.pdbx_description
1 polymer ?
#
loop_
_entity_poly.entity_id
_entity_poly.type
_entity_poly.pdbx_seq_one_letter_code
_entity_poly.pdbx_strand_id
1 'polypeptide(L)'
;MVSSSICSSLVFNVPVKWLDHRKCPTTSCSTATFQPRPVIPIRLYSRYVDRIHVLFRFSAEESRDLIQRYLSANPDPTNNNVIGYNNKRCWPRDCRMRLIKHDVNLGRAVFWNVKQSLPRSLTTIEWEDTFVSVYSKENPQLLFSMCGFEIRILPKMRTMGGEQFSLKDAVWNLTNEQTKERTAQAFLRVSDEGVQQFNNRIRQVLMSSGSTTFSKIVNKWNTALIGLMTYYREAVIHTPELLDALVKAENKIQTRVKIGLNSKMPSRFPPVVFYTPKELGGLGMLSMGHVLIPQSDLRWSKQTDVGVTHFRAGMSHEEDQLIPNLYRYLQPWEAEFLDSARVWSEYSMKRKEANAQNRRLTLEDLEDSWDRGIPRINTLFQKDRHTLAYDRGWRVRTDWKQYQLLKHNPFWWTSQRHDGKLWQLNNYRVDVIAALGGVEGILEHTLFKGTYFPTWEGLFWEKASGFEESMRYKKLTNAQRSGLNQIPNRRFTLWWSPTINRANVYVGFQVQLDLTGIFMHGKIPTLKISLIQIFRAHLWQKIHESVVMDLCQVFDQELEPLQIETVQKETIHPRKSYKMNSSCADILLFSSYKWNISRPSLVTDSKDVLDGTTSNKYWIDVQLRWGDFDTHDIERYTRAKFLDYISDSMSIYPSPTGVMIGMDLAYNLWSAYGNWFPGMKPLIQQAMAKIMKANPACHVLRERIRKGLQLYSSEPYRAIPQQSELLRVVL
;
A
#
# COMPACT_ATOMS: atom_id res chain seq x y z
N MET A 1 10.23 10.10 -20.59
CA MET A 1 11.58 9.52 -20.73
C MET A 1 11.60 8.00 -20.90
N VAL A 2 10.48 7.39 -21.28
CA VAL A 2 10.56 5.98 -21.69
C VAL A 2 10.03 5.82 -23.11
N SER A 3 8.86 6.32 -23.51
CA SER A 3 8.57 6.31 -24.97
C SER A 3 9.43 7.30 -25.77
N SER A 4 9.75 8.47 -25.22
CA SER A 4 10.71 9.37 -25.88
C SER A 4 12.15 8.96 -25.57
N SER A 5 12.67 9.05 -24.36
CA SER A 5 14.09 8.68 -24.16
C SER A 5 14.41 7.18 -24.00
N ILE A 6 13.54 6.26 -24.43
CA ILE A 6 13.89 4.87 -24.80
C ILE A 6 13.49 4.62 -26.27
N CYS A 7 12.30 5.00 -26.76
CA CYS A 7 11.94 4.81 -28.18
C CYS A 7 12.50 5.90 -29.13
N SER A 8 12.63 7.14 -28.66
CA SER A 8 13.39 8.26 -29.28
C SER A 8 14.86 8.35 -28.84
N SER A 9 15.39 7.38 -28.08
CA SER A 9 16.81 7.28 -27.71
C SER A 9 17.49 5.97 -28.13
N LEU A 10 16.72 4.92 -28.41
CA LEU A 10 17.07 3.86 -29.37
C LEU A 10 17.03 4.38 -30.81
N VAL A 11 16.50 5.58 -30.99
CA VAL A 11 16.45 6.34 -32.22
C VAL A 11 17.41 7.52 -32.04
N PHE A 12 18.65 7.27 -32.42
CA PHE A 12 19.74 8.20 -32.15
C PHE A 12 19.92 9.18 -33.31
N ASN A 13 20.29 10.42 -33.00
CA ASN A 13 20.54 11.45 -34.02
C ASN A 13 21.98 11.36 -34.53
N VAL A 14 22.19 11.44 -35.85
CA VAL A 14 23.53 11.45 -36.48
C VAL A 14 23.99 12.91 -36.64
N PRO A 15 25.12 13.35 -36.06
CA PRO A 15 25.39 14.79 -35.91
C PRO A 15 26.19 15.43 -37.05
N VAL A 16 26.65 14.71 -38.08
CA VAL A 16 27.72 15.27 -38.93
C VAL A 16 27.25 15.82 -40.30
N LYS A 17 25.98 15.68 -40.75
CA LYS A 17 25.57 16.28 -42.05
C LYS A 17 24.07 16.51 -42.37
N TRP A 18 23.15 16.62 -41.39
CA TRP A 18 21.68 16.65 -41.67
C TRP A 18 20.94 17.95 -41.28
N LEU A 19 21.40 19.10 -41.76
CA LEU A 19 20.53 20.28 -41.93
C LEU A 19 20.28 20.60 -43.42
N ASP A 20 20.67 19.71 -44.33
CA ASP A 20 20.38 19.84 -45.76
C ASP A 20 19.00 19.28 -46.09
N HIS A 21 18.00 20.07 -45.72
CA HIS A 21 16.92 20.55 -46.59
C HIS A 21 15.92 21.27 -45.67
N ARG A 22 15.96 22.61 -45.65
CA ARG A 22 15.05 23.48 -44.87
C ARG A 22 13.54 23.19 -45.09
N LYS A 23 13.17 22.35 -46.06
CA LYS A 23 11.78 22.01 -46.40
C LYS A 23 11.21 20.80 -45.65
N CYS A 24 12.03 19.84 -45.20
CA CYS A 24 11.58 18.69 -44.40
C CYS A 24 12.69 18.23 -43.43
N PRO A 25 12.67 18.64 -42.15
CA PRO A 25 13.57 18.07 -41.15
C PRO A 25 13.23 16.58 -40.95
N THR A 26 14.20 15.70 -41.14
CA THR A 26 14.07 14.26 -40.87
C THR A 26 13.73 14.04 -39.40
N THR A 27 12.64 13.33 -39.11
CA THR A 27 12.35 12.84 -37.76
C THR A 27 13.44 11.85 -37.35
N SER A 28 13.77 11.87 -36.06
CA SER A 28 14.81 11.04 -35.45
C SER A 28 14.73 9.60 -35.98
N CYS A 29 15.83 9.10 -36.56
CA CYS A 29 16.05 7.83 -37.29
C CYS A 29 15.54 7.65 -38.74
N SER A 30 14.88 8.60 -39.39
CA SER A 30 14.50 8.43 -40.80
C SER A 30 15.49 9.13 -41.73
N THR A 31 16.47 8.40 -42.26
CA THR A 31 17.33 8.92 -43.34
C THR A 31 16.64 8.74 -44.68
N ALA A 32 16.34 9.84 -45.37
CA ALA A 32 15.87 9.82 -46.75
C ALA A 32 16.96 9.26 -47.70
N THR A 33 16.58 8.22 -48.44
CA THR A 33 17.16 7.65 -49.67
C THR A 33 18.64 7.21 -49.70
N PHE A 34 18.81 6.02 -50.28
CA PHE A 34 20.03 5.26 -50.53
C PHE A 34 20.90 5.96 -51.60
N GLN A 35 21.74 6.91 -51.20
CA GLN A 35 22.90 7.34 -51.99
C GLN A 35 24.19 7.04 -51.20
N PRO A 36 25.30 6.65 -51.85
CA PRO A 36 26.53 6.28 -51.19
C PRO A 36 27.14 7.53 -50.55
N ARG A 37 27.04 7.64 -49.21
CA ARG A 37 27.57 8.76 -48.44
C ARG A 37 28.96 8.43 -47.90
N PRO A 38 29.86 9.43 -47.75
CA PRO A 38 31.18 9.23 -47.19
C PRO A 38 31.08 8.63 -45.77
N VAL A 39 31.86 7.57 -45.55
CA VAL A 39 31.83 6.73 -44.36
C VAL A 39 32.41 7.50 -43.18
N ILE A 40 31.56 8.16 -42.39
CA ILE A 40 31.97 8.81 -41.14
C ILE A 40 31.87 7.78 -40.00
N PRO A 41 32.90 7.65 -39.14
CA PRO A 41 32.87 6.69 -38.04
C PRO A 41 31.76 6.93 -37.01
N ILE A 42 31.39 8.18 -36.75
CA ILE A 42 30.28 8.53 -35.84
C ILE A 42 28.95 8.15 -36.50
N ARG A 43 28.21 7.24 -35.87
CA ARG A 43 26.89 6.78 -36.36
C ARG A 43 25.75 7.39 -35.59
N LEU A 44 25.87 7.49 -34.27
CA LEU A 44 24.78 7.90 -33.40
C LEU A 44 25.31 8.85 -32.33
N TYR A 45 24.53 9.88 -32.02
CA TYR A 45 24.83 10.89 -31.02
C TYR A 45 23.57 11.28 -30.26
N SER A 46 23.69 11.38 -28.94
CA SER A 46 22.65 11.92 -28.07
C SER A 46 23.30 12.72 -26.96
N ARG A 47 22.67 13.83 -26.59
CA ARG A 47 23.07 14.65 -25.45
C ARG A 47 21.87 14.86 -24.53
N TYR A 48 21.97 14.35 -23.32
CA TYR A 48 20.98 14.53 -22.27
C TYR A 48 21.52 15.54 -21.25
N VAL A 49 21.12 16.81 -21.39
CA VAL A 49 21.61 17.94 -20.57
C VAL A 49 23.15 18.04 -20.64
N ASP A 50 23.84 17.41 -19.70
CA ASP A 50 25.29 17.32 -19.51
C ASP A 50 25.89 15.97 -19.94
N ARG A 51 25.10 14.90 -20.04
CA ARG A 51 25.56 13.55 -20.42
C ARG A 51 25.61 13.38 -21.94
N ILE A 52 26.71 12.84 -22.45
CA ILE A 52 26.95 12.61 -23.88
C ILE A 52 27.00 11.11 -24.17
N HIS A 53 26.29 10.68 -25.22
CA HIS A 53 26.30 9.32 -25.72
C HIS A 53 26.68 9.32 -27.21
N VAL A 54 27.72 8.57 -27.57
CA VAL A 54 28.21 8.50 -28.96
C VAL A 54 28.43 7.04 -29.35
N LEU A 55 27.90 6.62 -30.51
CA LEU A 55 28.20 5.33 -31.12
C LEU A 55 29.13 5.52 -32.31
N PHE A 56 30.26 4.83 -32.27
CA PHE A 56 31.20 4.76 -33.38
C PHE A 56 31.12 3.40 -34.08
N ARG A 57 31.29 3.40 -35.40
CA ARG A 57 31.47 2.21 -36.22
C ARG A 57 32.71 2.40 -37.08
N PHE A 58 33.81 1.82 -36.62
CA PHE A 58 35.09 1.81 -37.31
C PHE A 58 35.22 0.62 -38.26
N SER A 59 35.94 0.83 -39.37
CA SER A 59 36.57 -0.26 -40.12
C SER A 59 37.82 -0.77 -39.40
N ALA A 60 38.36 -1.91 -39.84
CA ALA A 60 39.59 -2.47 -39.27
C ALA A 60 40.84 -1.61 -39.55
N GLU A 61 40.81 -0.78 -40.59
CA GLU A 61 41.89 0.15 -40.92
C GLU A 61 41.81 1.40 -40.05
N GLU A 62 40.61 1.99 -39.95
CA GLU A 62 40.36 3.18 -39.13
C GLU A 62 40.66 2.92 -37.65
N SER A 63 40.28 1.75 -37.12
CA SER A 63 40.55 1.41 -35.71
C SER A 63 42.05 1.26 -35.44
N ARG A 64 42.81 0.65 -36.36
CA ARG A 64 44.26 0.49 -36.24
C ARG A 64 44.98 1.83 -36.30
N ASP A 65 44.63 2.67 -37.26
CA ASP A 65 45.20 4.01 -37.42
C ASP A 65 44.92 4.89 -36.18
N LEU A 66 43.67 4.89 -35.68
CA LEU A 66 43.33 5.65 -34.47
C LEU A 66 44.12 5.18 -33.23
N ILE A 67 44.28 3.87 -33.06
CA ILE A 67 45.08 3.30 -31.98
C ILE A 67 46.56 3.68 -32.15
N GLN A 68 47.10 3.63 -33.37
CA GLN A 68 48.48 4.00 -33.65
C GLN A 68 48.77 5.45 -33.29
N ARG A 69 47.88 6.38 -33.67
CA ARG A 69 47.99 7.81 -33.31
C ARG A 69 47.91 8.04 -31.79
N TYR A 70 47.04 7.28 -31.10
CA TYR A 70 46.93 7.36 -29.65
C TYR A 70 48.21 6.88 -28.95
N LEU A 71 48.75 5.73 -29.37
CA LEU A 71 49.97 5.15 -28.79
C LEU A 71 51.24 5.93 -29.16
N SER A 72 51.28 6.62 -30.30
CA SER A 72 52.37 7.54 -30.62
C SER A 72 52.38 8.77 -29.70
N ALA A 73 51.20 9.24 -29.28
CA ALA A 73 51.07 10.37 -28.37
C ALA A 73 51.22 9.94 -26.88
N ASN A 74 50.81 8.72 -26.54
CA ASN A 74 50.85 8.15 -25.19
C ASN A 74 51.40 6.72 -25.24
N PRO A 75 52.74 6.54 -25.21
CA PRO A 75 53.34 5.22 -25.30
C PRO A 75 53.06 4.39 -24.03
N ASP A 76 52.64 3.14 -24.21
CA ASP A 76 52.39 2.16 -23.12
C ASP A 76 53.23 0.89 -23.33
N PRO A 77 54.53 0.90 -22.94
CA PRO A 77 55.42 -0.25 -23.13
C PRO A 77 55.12 -1.41 -22.16
N THR A 78 54.47 -1.14 -21.03
CA THR A 78 54.21 -2.11 -19.94
C THR A 78 52.79 -2.70 -19.95
N ASN A 79 51.97 -2.37 -20.96
CA ASN A 79 50.56 -2.77 -21.06
C ASN A 79 49.69 -2.31 -19.87
N ASN A 80 50.01 -1.16 -19.29
CA ASN A 80 49.28 -0.59 -18.16
C ASN A 80 47.91 -0.03 -18.55
N ASN A 81 47.59 0.14 -19.84
CA ASN A 81 46.31 0.65 -20.30
C ASN A 81 45.10 -0.17 -19.82
N VAL A 82 45.29 -1.46 -19.51
CA VAL A 82 44.26 -2.33 -18.94
C VAL A 82 43.93 -1.95 -17.49
N ILE A 83 44.93 -1.45 -16.75
CA ILE A 83 44.79 -1.01 -15.37
C ILE A 83 44.02 0.32 -15.38
N GLY A 84 42.98 0.43 -14.55
CA GLY A 84 42.11 1.62 -14.49
C GLY A 84 41.10 1.75 -15.64
N TYR A 85 40.83 0.68 -16.40
CA TYR A 85 39.71 0.67 -17.34
C TYR A 85 38.38 0.41 -16.60
N ASN A 86 37.48 1.39 -16.62
CA ASN A 86 36.18 1.30 -15.96
C ASN A 86 35.31 0.19 -16.59
N ASN A 87 34.72 -0.67 -15.77
CA ASN A 87 33.84 -1.73 -16.25
C ASN A 87 32.58 -1.86 -15.36
N LYS A 88 31.46 -2.25 -15.96
CA LYS A 88 30.16 -2.31 -15.30
C LYS A 88 30.07 -3.54 -14.40
N ARG A 89 30.28 -3.34 -13.10
CA ARG A 89 30.27 -4.41 -12.09
C ARG A 89 28.88 -4.95 -11.75
N CYS A 90 27.82 -4.26 -12.18
CA CYS A 90 26.44 -4.73 -12.03
C CYS A 90 26.20 -6.05 -12.81
N TRP A 91 26.81 -6.24 -13.98
CA TRP A 91 26.66 -7.46 -14.77
C TRP A 91 27.54 -8.61 -14.27
N PRO A 92 27.19 -9.89 -14.50
CA PRO A 92 28.09 -11.03 -14.25
C PRO A 92 29.39 -10.94 -15.07
N ARG A 93 30.47 -11.60 -14.64
CA ARG A 93 31.79 -11.48 -15.30
C ARG A 93 31.76 -11.82 -16.80
N ASP A 94 31.02 -12.85 -17.19
CA ASP A 94 30.94 -13.28 -18.59
C ASP A 94 30.12 -12.32 -19.47
N CYS A 95 29.31 -11.49 -18.82
CA CYS A 95 28.43 -10.49 -19.42
C CYS A 95 29.07 -9.10 -19.50
N ARG A 96 30.28 -8.94 -18.96
CA ARG A 96 31.02 -7.68 -18.99
C ARG A 96 31.86 -7.58 -20.26
N MET A 97 32.30 -6.37 -20.57
CA MET A 97 33.34 -6.17 -21.58
C MET A 97 34.61 -6.88 -21.11
N ARG A 98 35.13 -7.79 -21.94
CA ARG A 98 36.42 -8.45 -21.77
C ARG A 98 37.53 -7.45 -22.09
N LEU A 99 38.53 -7.40 -21.21
CA LEU A 99 39.63 -6.46 -21.30
C LEU A 99 40.76 -7.05 -22.17
N ILE A 100 40.68 -6.80 -23.46
CA ILE A 100 41.68 -7.23 -24.44
C ILE A 100 42.47 -6.02 -24.90
N LYS A 101 43.78 -6.18 -25.10
CA LYS A 101 44.70 -5.08 -25.45
C LYS A 101 44.20 -4.22 -26.61
N HIS A 102 43.74 -4.83 -27.70
CA HIS A 102 43.20 -4.10 -28.86
C HIS A 102 41.97 -3.25 -28.48
N ASP A 103 40.98 -3.85 -27.82
CA ASP A 103 39.71 -3.18 -27.49
C ASP A 103 39.90 -2.09 -26.42
N VAL A 104 40.77 -2.33 -25.44
CA VAL A 104 41.14 -1.35 -24.40
C VAL A 104 41.83 -0.15 -25.03
N ASN A 105 42.81 -0.39 -25.91
CA ASN A 105 43.51 0.69 -26.61
C ASN A 105 42.56 1.45 -27.53
N LEU A 106 41.64 0.77 -28.22
CA LEU A 106 40.62 1.43 -29.04
C LEU A 106 39.70 2.31 -28.19
N GLY A 107 39.22 1.80 -27.05
CA GLY A 107 38.37 2.56 -26.14
C GLY A 107 39.06 3.83 -25.61
N ARG A 108 40.32 3.72 -25.20
CA ARG A 108 41.13 4.88 -24.77
C ARG A 108 41.44 5.84 -25.92
N ALA A 109 41.73 5.34 -27.12
CA ALA A 109 42.02 6.16 -28.28
C ALA A 109 40.80 6.97 -28.74
N VAL A 110 39.61 6.36 -28.72
CA VAL A 110 38.34 7.05 -29.00
C VAL A 110 38.08 8.14 -27.96
N PHE A 111 38.23 7.82 -26.68
CA PHE A 111 38.09 8.82 -25.61
C PHE A 111 39.09 9.97 -25.75
N TRP A 112 40.35 9.67 -26.04
CA TRP A 112 41.40 10.66 -26.26
C TRP A 112 41.06 11.59 -27.42
N ASN A 113 40.59 11.04 -28.54
CA ASN A 113 40.18 11.83 -29.70
C ASN A 113 38.99 12.76 -29.38
N VAL A 114 37.98 12.26 -28.66
CA VAL A 114 36.83 13.07 -28.22
C VAL A 114 37.28 14.14 -27.22
N LYS A 115 38.15 13.81 -26.27
CA LYS A 115 38.69 14.75 -25.28
C LYS A 115 39.49 15.87 -25.93
N GLN A 116 40.28 15.56 -26.96
CA GLN A 116 41.04 16.57 -27.70
C GLN A 116 40.18 17.47 -28.59
N SER A 117 39.00 17.00 -28.99
CA SER A 117 38.05 17.80 -29.77
C SER A 117 37.40 18.91 -28.94
N LEU A 118 37.56 18.89 -27.60
CA LEU A 118 37.00 19.86 -26.68
C LEU A 118 38.09 20.78 -26.12
N PRO A 119 38.03 22.10 -26.39
CA PRO A 119 38.90 23.06 -25.73
C PRO A 119 38.66 23.05 -24.22
N ARG A 120 39.73 22.85 -23.44
CA ARG A 120 39.66 22.80 -21.96
C ARG A 120 39.11 24.07 -21.31
N SER A 121 39.16 25.20 -22.02
CA SER A 121 38.59 26.48 -21.57
C SER A 121 37.06 26.48 -21.51
N LEU A 122 36.40 25.63 -22.29
CA LEU A 122 34.93 25.52 -22.31
C LEU A 122 34.46 24.40 -21.37
N THR A 123 35.03 23.21 -21.54
CA THR A 123 34.67 22.02 -20.77
C THR A 123 35.75 20.95 -20.91
N THR A 124 35.72 19.95 -20.05
CA THR A 124 36.57 18.76 -20.13
C THR A 124 35.73 17.52 -19.85
N ILE A 125 36.21 16.38 -20.35
CA ILE A 125 35.66 15.07 -20.01
C ILE A 125 36.77 14.29 -19.32
N GLU A 126 36.49 13.77 -18.13
CA GLU A 126 37.43 12.94 -17.38
C GLU A 126 37.14 11.45 -17.56
N TRP A 127 38.21 10.65 -17.54
CA TRP A 127 38.11 9.21 -17.77
C TRP A 127 37.39 8.50 -16.60
N GLU A 128 37.59 9.00 -15.37
CA GLU A 128 37.01 8.42 -14.15
C GLU A 128 35.48 8.38 -14.20
N ASP A 129 34.84 9.41 -14.74
CA ASP A 129 33.38 9.53 -14.88
C ASP A 129 32.85 8.93 -16.22
N THR A 130 33.75 8.50 -17.10
CA THR A 130 33.40 8.00 -18.44
C THR A 130 33.43 6.48 -18.49
N PHE A 131 32.54 5.91 -19.30
CA PHE A 131 32.54 4.50 -19.64
C PHE A 131 32.53 4.32 -21.16
N VAL A 132 33.46 3.51 -21.66
CA VAL A 132 33.55 3.14 -23.08
C VAL A 132 33.40 1.63 -23.20
N SER A 133 32.43 1.19 -24.01
CA SER A 133 32.22 -0.23 -24.33
C SER A 133 32.55 -0.48 -25.79
N VAL A 134 33.37 -1.51 -26.06
CA VAL A 134 33.76 -1.91 -27.41
C VAL A 134 33.11 -3.25 -27.73
N TYR A 135 32.25 -3.27 -28.75
CA TYR A 135 31.75 -4.50 -29.36
C TYR A 135 32.72 -4.93 -30.47
N SER A 136 33.32 -6.11 -30.34
CA SER A 136 34.40 -6.60 -31.20
C SER A 136 34.18 -8.08 -31.56
N LYS A 137 35.17 -8.70 -32.22
CA LYS A 137 35.15 -10.15 -32.47
C LYS A 137 35.19 -10.97 -31.18
N GLU A 138 35.86 -10.45 -30.14
CA GLU A 138 36.04 -11.13 -28.85
C GLU A 138 35.00 -10.70 -27.80
N ASN A 139 34.44 -9.50 -27.98
CA ASN A 139 33.41 -8.91 -27.12
C ASN A 139 32.03 -9.01 -27.79
N PRO A 140 31.18 -9.98 -27.39
CA PRO A 140 29.89 -10.24 -28.05
C PRO A 140 28.78 -9.27 -27.66
N GLN A 141 29.00 -8.40 -26.66
CA GLN A 141 27.96 -7.57 -26.05
C GLN A 141 28.35 -6.10 -26.10
N LEU A 142 27.35 -5.24 -26.28
CA LEU A 142 27.52 -3.79 -26.17
C LEU A 142 26.84 -3.30 -24.89
N LEU A 143 27.61 -2.64 -24.03
CA LEU A 143 27.16 -2.14 -22.73
C LEU A 143 27.06 -0.63 -22.76
N PHE A 144 25.99 -0.07 -22.19
CA PHE A 144 25.89 1.37 -21.98
C PHE A 144 24.89 1.69 -20.88
N SER A 145 24.96 2.90 -20.35
CA SER A 145 24.03 3.39 -19.34
C SER A 145 23.38 4.69 -19.81
N MET A 146 22.05 4.76 -19.80
CA MET A 146 21.27 5.92 -20.24
C MET A 146 20.10 6.17 -19.29
N CYS A 147 19.91 7.42 -18.87
CA CYS A 147 18.78 7.85 -18.03
C CYS A 147 18.55 6.97 -16.78
N GLY A 148 19.61 6.43 -16.16
CA GLY A 148 19.51 5.55 -14.98
C GLY A 148 19.26 4.07 -15.28
N PHE A 149 19.12 3.68 -16.56
CA PHE A 149 19.10 2.29 -16.99
C PHE A 149 20.51 1.83 -17.37
N GLU A 150 20.91 0.64 -16.92
CA GLU A 150 22.06 -0.11 -17.41
C GLU A 150 21.55 -1.10 -18.46
N ILE A 151 22.07 -0.99 -19.68
CA ILE A 151 21.58 -1.74 -20.85
C ILE A 151 22.71 -2.55 -21.45
N ARG A 152 22.39 -3.79 -21.80
CA ARG A 152 23.28 -4.73 -22.47
C ARG A 152 22.60 -5.30 -23.70
N ILE A 153 23.16 -5.04 -24.88
CA ILE A 153 22.64 -5.54 -26.15
C ILE A 153 23.45 -6.76 -26.57
N LEU A 154 22.76 -7.87 -26.83
CA LEU A 154 23.31 -9.11 -27.36
C LEU A 154 22.65 -9.43 -28.72
N PRO A 155 23.41 -9.38 -29.83
CA PRO A 155 22.92 -9.81 -31.14
C PRO A 155 22.72 -11.32 -31.21
N LYS A 156 21.63 -11.77 -31.83
CA LYS A 156 21.29 -13.20 -32.00
C LYS A 156 22.39 -14.01 -32.71
N MET A 157 23.12 -13.37 -33.62
CA MET A 157 24.23 -14.00 -34.35
C MET A 157 25.44 -14.37 -33.47
N ARG A 158 25.56 -13.79 -32.27
CA ARG A 158 26.69 -14.00 -31.34
C ARG A 158 26.34 -14.92 -30.18
N THR A 159 25.15 -15.53 -30.20
CA THR A 159 24.56 -16.32 -29.11
C THR A 159 25.11 -17.76 -29.02
N MET A 160 26.21 -18.08 -29.73
CA MET A 160 26.79 -19.44 -29.85
C MET A 160 27.49 -19.98 -28.58
N GLY A 161 27.44 -19.27 -27.45
CA GLY A 161 28.14 -19.58 -26.20
C GLY A 161 27.28 -20.08 -25.04
N GLY A 162 26.12 -20.70 -25.31
CA GLY A 162 25.31 -21.41 -24.30
C GLY A 162 24.09 -20.67 -23.72
N GLU A 163 23.98 -19.34 -23.82
CA GLU A 163 22.72 -18.63 -23.52
C GLU A 163 21.75 -18.83 -24.68
N GLN A 164 20.81 -19.77 -24.62
CA GLN A 164 19.76 -19.88 -25.64
C GLN A 164 18.93 -18.58 -25.69
N PHE A 165 18.62 -18.11 -26.91
CA PHE A 165 17.67 -17.03 -27.16
C PHE A 165 16.30 -17.43 -26.59
N SER A 166 16.06 -17.08 -25.33
CA SER A 166 14.81 -17.39 -24.63
C SER A 166 14.00 -16.12 -24.49
N LEU A 167 12.69 -16.27 -24.65
CA LEU A 167 11.71 -15.20 -24.41
C LEU A 167 11.49 -15.10 -22.90
N LYS A 168 12.47 -14.57 -22.18
CA LYS A 168 12.30 -14.21 -20.77
C LYS A 168 11.47 -12.92 -20.69
N ASP A 169 10.54 -12.88 -19.74
CA ASP A 169 9.86 -11.65 -19.36
C ASP A 169 10.89 -10.58 -18.97
N ALA A 170 10.59 -9.31 -19.29
CA ALA A 170 11.40 -8.11 -18.98
C ALA A 170 12.71 -7.90 -19.78
N VAL A 171 12.93 -8.67 -20.86
CA VAL A 171 13.99 -8.44 -21.85
C VAL A 171 13.38 -7.90 -23.15
N TRP A 172 13.92 -6.79 -23.67
CA TRP A 172 13.43 -6.23 -24.94
C TRP A 172 13.94 -7.02 -26.14
N ASN A 173 13.02 -7.38 -27.02
CA ASN A 173 13.35 -8.04 -28.29
C ASN A 173 13.38 -7.00 -29.41
N LEU A 174 14.60 -6.59 -29.79
CA LEU A 174 14.80 -5.58 -30.80
C LEU A 174 14.54 -6.15 -32.20
N THR A 175 13.63 -5.51 -32.93
CA THR A 175 13.26 -5.87 -34.31
C THR A 175 13.99 -5.00 -35.32
N ASN A 176 14.43 -5.61 -36.42
CA ASN A 176 14.91 -4.84 -37.56
C ASN A 176 13.71 -4.29 -38.33
N GLU A 177 13.72 -2.99 -38.60
CA GLU A 177 12.61 -2.32 -39.27
C GLU A 177 12.37 -2.82 -40.71
N GLN A 178 13.43 -3.23 -41.42
CA GLN A 178 13.32 -3.68 -42.80
C GLN A 178 12.84 -5.14 -42.91
N THR A 179 13.47 -6.05 -42.16
CA THR A 179 13.16 -7.49 -42.23
C THR A 179 12.05 -7.92 -41.27
N LYS A 180 11.70 -7.05 -40.30
CA LYS A 180 10.78 -7.35 -39.19
C LYS A 180 11.20 -8.52 -38.30
N GLU A 181 12.40 -9.05 -38.50
CA GLU A 181 12.99 -10.10 -37.68
C GLU A 181 13.55 -9.56 -36.37
N ARG A 182 13.49 -10.38 -35.31
CA ARG A 182 14.13 -10.09 -34.03
C ARG A 182 15.63 -10.39 -34.13
N THR A 183 16.46 -9.36 -34.16
CA THR A 183 17.91 -9.47 -34.43
C THR A 183 18.77 -9.38 -33.17
N ALA A 184 18.28 -8.77 -32.10
CA ALA A 184 19.02 -8.60 -30.85
C ALA A 184 18.10 -8.57 -29.64
N GLN A 185 18.67 -8.87 -28.47
CA GLN A 185 18.01 -8.72 -27.17
C GLN A 185 18.70 -7.63 -26.36
N ALA A 186 17.92 -6.80 -25.67
CA ALA A 186 18.42 -5.81 -24.73
C ALA A 186 17.98 -6.16 -23.31
N PHE A 187 18.96 -6.46 -22.47
CA PHE A 187 18.77 -6.71 -21.04
C PHE A 187 18.86 -5.38 -20.30
N LEU A 188 17.95 -5.18 -19.34
CA LEU A 188 17.81 -3.93 -18.61
C LEU A 188 18.04 -4.17 -17.12
N ARG A 189 18.80 -3.27 -16.49
CA ARG A 189 18.94 -3.18 -15.04
C ARG A 189 18.85 -1.73 -14.59
N VAL A 190 18.53 -1.53 -13.33
CA VAL A 190 18.58 -0.20 -12.71
C VAL A 190 20.03 0.11 -12.34
N SER A 191 20.49 1.33 -12.61
CA SER A 191 21.85 1.74 -12.25
C SER A 191 22.03 1.83 -10.73
N ASP A 192 23.26 1.61 -10.26
CA ASP A 192 23.61 1.71 -8.84
C ASP A 192 23.27 3.10 -8.26
N GLU A 193 23.48 4.15 -9.06
CA GLU A 193 23.09 5.52 -8.74
C GLU A 193 21.58 5.63 -8.45
N GLY A 194 20.74 5.03 -9.30
CA GLY A 194 19.28 5.01 -9.14
C GLY A 194 18.85 4.29 -7.86
N VAL A 195 19.49 3.16 -7.54
CA VAL A 195 19.24 2.41 -6.30
C VAL A 195 19.63 3.24 -5.07
N GLN A 196 20.76 3.94 -5.12
CA GLN A 196 21.23 4.79 -4.03
C GLN A 196 20.34 6.02 -3.84
N GLN A 197 19.90 6.68 -4.91
CA GLN A 197 18.96 7.80 -4.86
C GLN A 197 17.65 7.39 -4.19
N PHE A 198 17.10 6.22 -4.53
CA PHE A 198 15.91 5.68 -3.86
C PHE A 198 16.15 5.47 -2.36
N ASN A 199 17.26 4.82 -1.98
CA ASN A 199 17.60 4.60 -0.58
C ASN A 199 17.76 5.91 0.20
N ASN A 200 18.40 6.92 -0.39
CA ASN A 200 18.53 8.26 0.20
C ASN A 200 17.17 8.94 0.35
N ARG A 201 16.28 8.79 -0.64
CA ARG A 201 14.92 9.32 -0.58
C ARG A 201 14.12 8.69 0.57
N ILE A 202 14.20 7.37 0.76
CA ILE A 202 13.53 6.70 1.89
C ILE A 202 14.13 7.15 3.23
N ARG A 203 15.45 7.30 3.34
CA ARG A 203 16.09 7.88 4.53
C ARG A 203 15.56 9.28 4.83
N GLN A 204 15.44 10.14 3.82
CA GLN A 204 14.86 11.48 3.97
C GLN A 204 13.39 11.44 4.44
N VAL A 205 12.59 10.50 3.91
CA VAL A 205 11.22 10.29 4.38
C VAL A 205 11.21 9.93 5.87
N LEU A 206 12.04 8.99 6.31
CA LEU A 206 12.12 8.57 7.72
C LEU A 206 12.59 9.69 8.65
N MET A 207 13.64 10.44 8.26
CA MET A 207 14.17 11.55 9.06
C MET A 207 13.18 12.72 9.17
N SER A 208 12.42 13.01 8.10
CA SER A 208 11.41 14.07 8.09
C SER A 208 10.08 13.70 8.79
N SER A 209 9.99 12.48 9.35
CA SER A 209 8.74 11.92 9.91
C SER A 209 8.72 11.87 11.43
N GLY A 210 9.34 12.85 12.10
CA GLY A 210 9.43 12.97 13.57
C GLY A 210 8.09 12.76 14.30
N SER A 211 7.18 13.72 14.18
CA SER A 211 5.83 13.69 14.79
C SER A 211 4.72 13.88 13.74
N THR A 212 4.89 13.26 12.56
CA THR A 212 3.90 13.34 11.48
C THR A 212 2.85 12.24 11.59
N THR A 213 1.71 12.43 10.92
CA THR A 213 0.66 11.40 10.87
C THR A 213 1.12 10.15 10.10
N PHE A 214 0.66 8.96 10.49
CA PHE A 214 1.02 7.70 9.82
C PHE A 214 0.64 7.71 8.33
N SER A 215 -0.53 8.25 8.00
CA SER A 215 -0.96 8.43 6.61
C SER A 215 0.01 9.29 5.80
N LYS A 216 0.57 10.38 6.36
CA LYS A 216 1.57 11.21 5.65
C LYS A 216 2.86 10.44 5.36
N ILE A 217 3.31 9.58 6.28
CA ILE A 217 4.50 8.73 6.09
C ILE A 217 4.25 7.75 4.94
N VAL A 218 3.12 7.04 4.98
CA VAL A 218 2.74 6.06 3.94
C VAL A 218 2.49 6.74 2.59
N ASN A 219 1.92 7.95 2.56
CA ASN A 219 1.75 8.70 1.31
C ASN A 219 3.08 9.08 0.66
N LYS A 220 4.08 9.49 1.47
CA LYS A 220 5.43 9.77 0.98
C LYS A 220 6.10 8.49 0.44
N TRP A 221 5.91 7.36 1.12
CA TRP A 221 6.33 6.03 0.64
C TRP A 221 5.68 5.69 -0.70
N ASN A 222 4.34 5.70 -0.77
CA ASN A 222 3.60 5.39 -1.99
C ASN A 222 4.03 6.26 -3.17
N THR A 223 4.24 7.57 -2.94
CA THR A 223 4.69 8.48 -4.00
C THR A 223 6.11 8.14 -4.47
N ALA A 224 7.02 7.80 -3.56
CA ALA A 224 8.38 7.40 -3.91
C ALA A 224 8.41 6.05 -4.63
N LEU A 225 7.63 5.07 -4.16
CA LEU A 225 7.53 3.75 -4.75
C LEU A 225 6.90 3.81 -6.15
N ILE A 226 5.78 4.51 -6.33
CA ILE A 226 5.17 4.70 -7.65
C ILE A 226 6.16 5.41 -8.58
N GLY A 227 6.83 6.47 -8.12
CA GLY A 227 7.82 7.17 -8.94
C GLY A 227 8.95 6.27 -9.45
N LEU A 228 9.46 5.38 -8.59
CA LEU A 228 10.47 4.39 -8.96
C LEU A 228 9.91 3.34 -9.92
N MET A 229 8.80 2.69 -9.54
CA MET A 229 8.24 1.55 -10.26
C MET A 229 7.67 1.94 -11.62
N THR A 230 7.03 3.10 -11.74
CA THR A 230 6.47 3.58 -13.02
C THR A 230 7.55 4.07 -13.98
N TYR A 231 8.72 4.48 -13.47
CA TYR A 231 9.87 4.86 -14.29
C TYR A 231 10.64 3.63 -14.78
N TYR A 232 11.10 2.76 -13.87
CA TYR A 232 11.95 1.62 -14.23
C TYR A 232 11.19 0.38 -14.70
N ARG A 233 9.93 0.20 -14.29
CA ARG A 233 9.03 -0.92 -14.62
C ARG A 233 9.74 -2.29 -14.61
N GLU A 234 9.99 -2.87 -15.78
CA GLU A 234 10.54 -4.21 -15.97
C GLU A 234 12.00 -4.36 -15.51
N ALA A 235 12.79 -3.28 -15.54
CA ALA A 235 14.20 -3.29 -15.10
C ALA A 235 14.36 -3.58 -13.59
N VAL A 236 13.30 -3.38 -12.79
CA VAL A 236 13.32 -3.64 -11.34
C VAL A 236 13.47 -5.13 -11.05
N ILE A 237 12.87 -6.00 -11.85
CA ILE A 237 12.91 -7.46 -11.63
C ILE A 237 14.31 -8.03 -11.84
N HIS A 238 15.02 -7.53 -12.86
CA HIS A 238 16.39 -7.95 -13.16
C HIS A 238 17.44 -7.38 -12.20
N THR A 239 17.03 -6.55 -11.24
CA THR A 239 17.94 -5.90 -10.28
C THR A 239 17.66 -6.42 -8.86
N PRO A 240 18.24 -7.57 -8.47
CA PRO A 240 17.99 -8.17 -7.15
C PRO A 240 18.42 -7.24 -6.00
N GLU A 241 19.44 -6.42 -6.20
CA GLU A 241 19.91 -5.44 -5.20
C GLU A 241 18.84 -4.38 -4.91
N LEU A 242 18.03 -4.03 -5.91
CA LEU A 242 16.91 -3.10 -5.75
C LEU A 242 15.73 -3.78 -5.07
N LEU A 243 15.43 -5.05 -5.37
CA LEU A 243 14.39 -5.82 -4.67
C LEU A 243 14.72 -5.93 -3.16
N ASP A 244 15.97 -6.21 -2.83
CA ASP A 244 16.45 -6.21 -1.43
C ASP A 244 16.32 -4.84 -0.77
N ALA A 245 16.63 -3.77 -1.49
CA ALA A 245 16.47 -2.40 -1.00
C ALA A 245 14.98 -2.05 -0.77
N LEU A 246 14.08 -2.49 -1.65
CA LEU A 246 12.63 -2.30 -1.55
C LEU A 246 12.06 -3.00 -0.32
N VAL A 247 12.39 -4.28 -0.12
CA VAL A 247 11.98 -5.06 1.07
C VAL A 247 12.45 -4.39 2.36
N LYS A 248 13.73 -3.98 2.42
CA LYS A 248 14.29 -3.30 3.58
C LYS A 248 13.63 -1.94 3.83
N ALA A 249 13.33 -1.19 2.76
CA ALA A 249 12.69 0.11 2.85
C ALA A 249 11.24 0.00 3.35
N GLU A 250 10.47 -0.95 2.80
CA GLU A 250 9.08 -1.22 3.20
C GLU A 250 9.00 -1.59 4.69
N ASN A 251 9.85 -2.53 5.13
CA ASN A 251 9.98 -2.90 6.54
C ASN A 251 10.36 -1.72 7.44
N LYS A 252 11.25 -0.82 7.00
CA LYS A 252 11.62 0.38 7.78
C LYS A 252 10.46 1.36 7.92
N ILE A 253 9.65 1.55 6.86
CA ILE A 253 8.45 2.40 6.91
C ILE A 253 7.41 1.81 7.87
N GLN A 254 7.12 0.50 7.77
CA GLN A 254 6.23 -0.16 8.71
C GLN A 254 6.75 -0.06 10.15
N THR A 255 8.05 -0.31 10.36
CA THR A 255 8.69 -0.19 11.68
C THR A 255 8.56 1.22 12.25
N ARG A 256 8.59 2.26 11.40
CA ARG A 256 8.37 3.64 11.85
C ARG A 256 6.95 3.87 12.39
N VAL A 257 5.93 3.29 11.74
CA VAL A 257 4.54 3.33 12.23
C VAL A 257 4.39 2.54 13.53
N LYS A 258 4.97 1.33 13.58
CA LYS A 258 5.03 0.47 14.78
C LYS A 258 5.63 1.22 15.99
N ILE A 259 6.79 1.87 15.82
CA ILE A 259 7.44 2.71 16.85
C ILE A 259 6.52 3.86 17.29
N GLY A 260 5.76 4.46 16.37
CA GLY A 260 4.80 5.52 16.69
C GLY A 260 3.65 5.05 17.60
N LEU A 261 3.39 3.75 17.68
CA LEU A 261 2.42 3.12 18.59
C LEU A 261 3.07 2.46 19.80
N ASN A 262 4.37 2.66 19.99
CA ASN A 262 5.17 2.11 21.08
C ASN A 262 5.14 0.56 21.15
N SER A 263 5.07 -0.11 20.01
CA SER A 263 5.18 -1.56 19.93
C SER A 263 5.81 -1.99 18.61
N LYS A 264 6.65 -3.02 18.62
CA LYS A 264 7.20 -3.65 17.40
C LYS A 264 6.68 -5.06 17.16
N MET A 265 5.77 -5.54 18.01
CA MET A 265 5.32 -6.92 18.03
C MET A 265 4.54 -7.25 16.75
N PRO A 266 4.96 -8.25 15.94
CA PRO A 266 4.29 -8.59 14.69
C PRO A 266 2.80 -8.93 14.84
N SER A 267 2.40 -9.64 15.89
CA SER A 267 1.00 -10.06 16.11
C SER A 267 0.02 -8.89 16.21
N ARG A 268 0.44 -7.71 16.69
CA ARG A 268 -0.41 -6.51 16.76
C ARG A 268 -0.55 -5.77 15.44
N PHE A 269 0.32 -6.09 14.49
CA PHE A 269 0.45 -5.39 13.23
C PHE A 269 0.37 -6.37 12.06
N PRO A 270 -0.75 -7.10 11.92
CA PRO A 270 -1.00 -7.89 10.73
C PRO A 270 -1.00 -7.00 9.48
N PRO A 271 -0.72 -7.57 8.29
CA PRO A 271 -0.62 -6.79 7.06
C PRO A 271 -1.86 -5.93 6.77
N VAL A 272 -3.05 -6.40 7.15
CA VAL A 272 -4.33 -5.69 7.01
C VAL A 272 -4.28 -4.25 7.54
N VAL A 273 -3.55 -3.98 8.64
CA VAL A 273 -3.43 -2.63 9.22
C VAL A 273 -2.70 -1.65 8.28
N PHE A 274 -1.75 -2.13 7.47
CA PHE A 274 -0.96 -1.31 6.56
C PHE A 274 -1.58 -1.21 5.17
N TYR A 275 -2.02 -2.33 4.60
CA TYR A 275 -2.40 -2.43 3.18
C TYR A 275 -3.86 -2.11 2.91
N THR A 276 -4.74 -2.19 3.93
CA THR A 276 -6.14 -1.82 3.79
C THR A 276 -6.27 -0.40 3.22
N PRO A 277 -7.12 -0.18 2.19
CA PRO A 277 -7.33 1.14 1.61
C PRO A 277 -7.82 2.17 2.64
N LYS A 278 -7.59 3.45 2.36
CA LYS A 278 -7.90 4.52 3.32
C LYS A 278 -9.40 4.70 3.53
N GLU A 279 -10.20 4.30 2.54
CA GLU A 279 -11.66 4.33 2.57
C GLU A 279 -12.21 3.37 3.65
N LEU A 280 -11.48 2.31 3.98
CA LEU A 280 -11.80 1.35 5.05
C LEU A 280 -11.00 1.62 6.35
N GLY A 281 -10.41 2.82 6.48
CA GLY A 281 -9.68 3.24 7.68
C GLY A 281 -8.24 2.72 7.81
N GLY A 282 -7.71 2.04 6.78
CA GLY A 282 -6.32 1.62 6.71
C GLY A 282 -5.36 2.74 6.28
N LEU A 283 -4.07 2.40 6.13
CA LEU A 283 -3.06 3.36 5.64
C LEU A 283 -2.99 3.44 4.11
N GLY A 284 -3.50 2.43 3.40
CA GLY A 284 -3.42 2.30 1.95
C GLY A 284 -1.97 2.23 1.46
N MET A 285 -1.12 1.50 2.17
CA MET A 285 0.27 1.29 1.78
C MET A 285 0.34 0.43 0.51
N LEU A 286 1.18 0.80 -0.44
CA LEU A 286 1.46 -0.03 -1.62
C LEU A 286 2.61 -0.98 -1.31
N SER A 287 2.48 -2.25 -1.72
CA SER A 287 3.48 -3.28 -1.47
C SER A 287 4.31 -3.58 -2.71
N MET A 288 5.61 -3.74 -2.47
CA MET A 288 6.58 -4.35 -3.41
C MET A 288 7.51 -5.34 -2.67
N GLY A 289 7.33 -5.53 -1.36
CA GLY A 289 8.18 -6.35 -0.49
C GLY A 289 7.69 -7.79 -0.27
N HIS A 290 6.42 -8.09 -0.53
CA HIS A 290 5.87 -9.45 -0.50
C HIS A 290 6.21 -10.21 -1.79
N VAL A 291 7.50 -10.22 -2.13
CA VAL A 291 8.05 -10.85 -3.33
C VAL A 291 9.04 -11.92 -2.94
N LEU A 292 9.00 -13.04 -3.65
CA LEU A 292 10.04 -14.05 -3.61
C LEU A 292 11.25 -13.51 -4.38
N ILE A 293 12.32 -13.21 -3.66
CA ILE A 293 13.57 -12.72 -4.25
C ILE A 293 14.30 -13.94 -4.84
N PRO A 294 14.58 -13.93 -6.16
CA PRO A 294 15.37 -14.97 -6.78
C PRO A 294 16.76 -15.05 -6.14
N GLN A 295 17.16 -16.23 -5.67
CA GLN A 295 18.52 -16.52 -5.22
C GLN A 295 19.08 -17.67 -6.04
N SER A 296 20.24 -17.42 -6.64
CA SER A 296 21.12 -18.45 -7.20
C SER A 296 22.34 -18.59 -6.30
N ASP A 297 23.12 -19.66 -6.48
CA ASP A 297 24.37 -19.85 -5.75
C ASP A 297 25.30 -18.62 -5.94
N LEU A 298 25.66 -17.97 -4.83
CA LEU A 298 26.45 -16.74 -4.79
C LEU A 298 27.86 -16.90 -5.36
N ARG A 299 28.37 -18.14 -5.44
CA ARG A 299 29.70 -18.41 -6.00
C ARG A 299 29.69 -18.41 -7.53
N TRP A 300 28.64 -18.96 -8.16
CA TRP A 300 28.52 -19.04 -9.61
C TRP A 300 27.79 -17.83 -10.22
N SER A 301 26.88 -17.17 -9.49
CA SER A 301 26.15 -15.99 -9.95
C SER A 301 27.03 -14.77 -10.27
N LYS A 302 28.23 -14.72 -9.68
CA LYS A 302 29.25 -13.71 -10.01
C LYS A 302 29.92 -13.96 -11.37
N GLN A 303 29.96 -15.22 -11.82
CA GLN A 303 30.66 -15.65 -13.01
C GLN A 303 29.70 -15.72 -14.21
N THR A 304 28.63 -16.51 -14.09
CA THR A 304 27.60 -16.74 -15.11
C THR A 304 26.21 -16.34 -14.60
N ASP A 305 25.30 -16.03 -15.53
CA ASP A 305 23.87 -15.89 -15.23
C ASP A 305 23.23 -17.28 -15.10
N VAL A 306 23.56 -17.99 -14.02
CA VAL A 306 22.89 -19.26 -13.70
C VAL A 306 21.44 -18.92 -13.37
N GLY A 307 20.50 -19.67 -13.96
CA GLY A 307 19.07 -19.49 -13.69
C GLY A 307 18.73 -19.54 -12.19
N VAL A 308 17.52 -19.10 -11.85
CA VAL A 308 17.06 -19.07 -10.46
C VAL A 308 16.93 -20.49 -9.91
N THR A 309 17.72 -20.83 -8.88
CA THR A 309 17.69 -22.17 -8.26
C THR A 309 16.85 -22.20 -6.99
N HIS A 310 16.82 -21.10 -6.22
CA HIS A 310 16.06 -20.98 -4.98
C HIS A 310 15.34 -19.62 -4.92
N PHE A 311 14.35 -19.53 -4.03
CA PHE A 311 13.65 -18.29 -3.74
C PHE A 311 13.77 -17.95 -2.26
N ARG A 312 14.10 -16.70 -1.95
CA ARG A 312 14.08 -16.16 -0.59
C ARG A 312 12.83 -15.32 -0.39
N ALA A 313 12.02 -15.62 0.62
CA ALA A 313 10.89 -14.77 0.98
C ALA A 313 11.37 -13.36 1.38
N GLY A 314 10.78 -12.31 0.78
CA GLY A 314 11.08 -10.92 1.13
C GLY A 314 10.52 -10.50 2.48
N MET A 315 9.22 -10.71 2.70
CA MET A 315 8.51 -10.42 3.95
C MET A 315 7.69 -11.61 4.42
N SER A 316 7.54 -11.75 5.73
CA SER A 316 6.69 -12.76 6.38
C SER A 316 5.21 -12.39 6.26
N HIS A 317 4.37 -13.36 5.94
CA HIS A 317 2.90 -13.27 5.98
C HIS A 317 2.34 -14.55 6.63
N GLU A 318 1.07 -14.52 7.03
CA GLU A 318 0.35 -15.73 7.48
C GLU A 318 0.18 -16.69 6.30
N GLU A 319 0.11 -18.00 6.58
CA GLU A 319 -0.01 -19.05 5.56
C GLU A 319 -1.21 -18.76 4.62
N ASP A 320 -1.01 -18.91 3.31
CA ASP A 320 -1.97 -18.65 2.22
C ASP A 320 -2.39 -17.19 1.94
N GLN A 321 -1.96 -16.20 2.73
CA GLN A 321 -2.31 -14.78 2.47
C GLN A 321 -1.30 -14.09 1.52
N LEU A 322 -1.57 -14.14 0.21
CA LEU A 322 -0.74 -13.48 -0.80
C LEU A 322 -1.14 -12.01 -1.00
N ILE A 323 -0.27 -11.08 -0.60
CA ILE A 323 -0.48 -9.65 -0.84
C ILE A 323 -0.14 -9.31 -2.30
N PRO A 324 -1.05 -8.70 -3.07
CA PRO A 324 -0.78 -8.31 -4.44
C PRO A 324 0.43 -7.38 -4.55
N ASN A 325 1.29 -7.68 -5.51
CA ASN A 325 2.49 -6.89 -5.79
C ASN A 325 2.21 -5.79 -6.83
N LEU A 326 2.67 -4.56 -6.58
CA LEU A 326 2.53 -3.41 -7.48
C LEU A 326 3.03 -3.68 -8.90
N TYR A 327 4.10 -4.47 -9.08
CA TYR A 327 4.66 -4.77 -10.41
C TYR A 327 3.63 -5.37 -11.37
N ARG A 328 2.75 -6.26 -10.89
CA ARG A 328 1.76 -6.96 -11.72
C ARG A 328 0.71 -6.01 -12.34
N TYR A 329 0.54 -4.83 -11.76
CA TYR A 329 -0.44 -3.82 -12.18
C TYR A 329 0.19 -2.71 -13.02
N LEU A 330 1.49 -2.82 -13.33
CA LEU A 330 2.19 -1.90 -14.19
C LEU A 330 2.52 -2.62 -15.50
N GLN A 331 2.01 -2.09 -16.60
CA GLN A 331 2.31 -2.63 -17.92
C GLN A 331 3.80 -2.43 -18.24
N PRO A 332 4.55 -3.44 -18.73
CA PRO A 332 5.94 -3.27 -19.14
C PRO A 332 6.10 -2.20 -20.25
N TRP A 333 7.28 -1.61 -20.38
CA TRP A 333 7.46 -0.51 -21.34
C TRP A 333 7.45 -1.00 -22.79
N GLU A 334 7.99 -2.20 -23.05
CA GLU A 334 7.91 -2.83 -24.38
C GLU A 334 6.46 -2.97 -24.83
N ALA A 335 5.59 -3.47 -23.96
CA ALA A 335 4.17 -3.64 -24.23
C ALA A 335 3.47 -2.29 -24.45
N GLU A 336 3.81 -1.25 -23.68
CA GLU A 336 3.27 0.10 -23.88
C GLU A 336 3.70 0.74 -25.20
N PHE A 337 4.91 0.50 -25.69
CA PHE A 337 5.36 1.02 -26.97
C PHE A 337 4.68 0.35 -28.15
N LEU A 338 4.56 -0.98 -28.09
CA LEU A 338 3.86 -1.76 -29.10
C LEU A 338 2.38 -1.37 -29.14
N ASP A 339 1.74 -1.27 -27.98
CA ASP A 339 0.36 -0.84 -27.86
C ASP A 339 0.19 0.62 -28.33
N SER A 340 1.13 1.51 -28.01
CA SER A 340 1.10 2.90 -28.47
C SER A 340 1.19 3.02 -29.99
N ALA A 341 2.09 2.28 -30.64
CA ALA A 341 2.21 2.31 -32.10
C ALA A 341 0.90 1.84 -32.77
N ARG A 342 0.30 0.77 -32.24
CA ARG A 342 -0.99 0.24 -32.69
C ARG A 342 -2.12 1.26 -32.50
N VAL A 343 -2.29 1.75 -31.27
CA VAL A 343 -3.38 2.65 -30.87
C VAL A 343 -3.32 3.98 -31.62
N TRP A 344 -2.14 4.56 -31.83
CA TRP A 344 -2.01 5.80 -32.60
C TRP A 344 -2.20 5.59 -34.12
N SER A 345 -1.87 4.41 -34.65
CA SER A 345 -2.19 4.04 -36.02
C SER A 345 -3.70 3.89 -36.22
N GLU A 346 -4.37 3.17 -35.32
CA GLU A 346 -5.83 3.03 -35.29
C GLU A 346 -6.54 4.38 -35.17
N TYR A 347 -6.08 5.25 -34.26
CA TYR A 347 -6.60 6.61 -34.13
C TYR A 347 -6.44 7.42 -35.43
N SER A 348 -5.30 7.30 -36.11
CA SER A 348 -5.05 7.97 -37.39
C SER A 348 -6.02 7.50 -38.47
N MET A 349 -6.30 6.19 -38.54
CA MET A 349 -7.27 5.61 -39.47
C MET A 349 -8.70 6.07 -39.14
N LYS A 350 -9.15 5.91 -37.89
CA LYS A 350 -10.47 6.36 -37.42
C LYS A 350 -10.69 7.85 -37.67
N ARG A 351 -9.64 8.69 -37.49
CA ARG A 351 -9.71 10.12 -37.76
C ARG A 351 -9.85 10.42 -39.26
N LYS A 352 -9.16 9.68 -40.13
CA LYS A 352 -9.29 9.83 -41.59
C LYS A 352 -10.69 9.43 -42.06
N GLU A 353 -11.22 8.32 -41.54
CA GLU A 353 -12.58 7.85 -41.83
C GLU A 353 -13.64 8.85 -41.36
N ALA A 354 -13.51 9.35 -40.13
CA ALA A 354 -14.43 10.36 -39.60
C ALA A 354 -14.42 11.64 -40.44
N ASN A 355 -13.23 12.11 -40.85
CA ASN A 355 -13.09 13.25 -41.76
C ASN A 355 -13.69 12.98 -43.14
N ALA A 356 -13.54 11.77 -43.69
CA ALA A 356 -14.14 11.39 -44.97
C ALA A 356 -15.67 11.35 -44.90
N GLN A 357 -16.21 11.00 -43.74
CA GLN A 357 -17.65 11.05 -43.43
C GLN A 357 -18.13 12.43 -42.97
N ASN A 358 -17.26 13.45 -42.95
CA ASN A 358 -17.53 14.79 -42.39
C ASN A 358 -18.08 14.76 -40.95
N ARG A 359 -17.78 13.71 -40.18
CA ARG A 359 -18.15 13.61 -38.76
C ARG A 359 -16.98 13.98 -37.87
N ARG A 360 -17.29 14.51 -36.69
CA ARG A 360 -16.31 14.70 -35.62
C ARG A 360 -16.21 13.43 -34.78
N LEU A 361 -14.99 13.00 -34.51
CA LEU A 361 -14.72 11.88 -33.61
C LEU A 361 -15.20 12.20 -32.18
N THR A 362 -15.99 11.31 -31.61
CA THR A 362 -16.55 11.46 -30.25
C THR A 362 -15.78 10.59 -29.24
N LEU A 363 -16.17 10.66 -27.96
CA LEU A 363 -15.59 9.84 -26.89
C LEU A 363 -15.86 8.34 -27.10
N GLU A 364 -17.07 8.01 -27.52
CA GLU A 364 -17.55 6.63 -27.70
C GLU A 364 -16.70 5.86 -28.72
N ASP A 365 -16.23 6.53 -29.78
CA ASP A 365 -15.37 5.92 -30.81
C ASP A 365 -14.01 5.46 -30.29
N LEU A 366 -13.60 5.96 -29.11
CA LEU A 366 -12.26 5.81 -28.55
C LEU A 366 -12.24 5.17 -27.16
N GLU A 367 -13.38 4.75 -26.64
CA GLU A 367 -13.52 4.21 -25.28
C GLU A 367 -12.57 3.03 -25.01
N ASP A 368 -12.46 2.10 -25.96
CA ASP A 368 -11.56 0.94 -25.89
C ASP A 368 -10.06 1.30 -25.73
N SER A 369 -9.70 2.51 -26.20
CA SER A 369 -8.32 3.00 -26.27
C SER A 369 -8.04 4.22 -25.39
N TRP A 370 -9.01 4.60 -24.55
CA TRP A 370 -9.04 5.88 -23.85
C TRP A 370 -7.77 6.15 -23.01
N ASP A 371 -7.38 5.15 -22.22
CA ASP A 371 -6.23 5.21 -21.31
C ASP A 371 -4.97 4.57 -21.90
N ARG A 372 -4.90 4.40 -23.23
CA ARG A 372 -3.78 3.76 -23.94
C ARG A 372 -2.95 4.73 -24.75
N GLY A 373 -1.75 4.28 -25.12
CA GLY A 373 -0.78 5.00 -25.94
C GLY A 373 0.11 5.97 -25.19
N ILE A 374 1.23 6.36 -25.81
CA ILE A 374 2.13 7.38 -25.31
C ILE A 374 2.46 8.38 -26.43
N PRO A 375 1.94 9.62 -26.37
CA PRO A 375 1.06 10.18 -25.32
C PRO A 375 -0.29 9.45 -25.21
N ARG A 376 -0.95 9.54 -24.05
CA ARG A 376 -2.27 8.92 -23.82
C ARG A 376 -3.34 9.59 -24.69
N ILE A 377 -4.23 8.80 -25.31
CA ILE A 377 -5.28 9.32 -26.21
C ILE A 377 -6.20 10.33 -25.51
N ASN A 378 -6.59 10.06 -24.26
CA ASN A 378 -7.46 10.95 -23.49
C ASN A 378 -6.94 12.40 -23.35
N THR A 379 -5.64 12.64 -23.54
CA THR A 379 -5.05 13.98 -23.49
C THR A 379 -5.56 14.91 -24.60
N LEU A 380 -6.05 14.35 -25.72
CA LEU A 380 -6.64 15.10 -26.83
C LEU A 380 -7.94 15.82 -26.45
N PHE A 381 -8.60 15.35 -25.39
CA PHE A 381 -9.89 15.83 -24.89
C PHE A 381 -9.77 16.72 -23.64
N GLN A 382 -8.55 17.15 -23.29
CA GLN A 382 -8.35 18.09 -22.19
C GLN A 382 -8.96 19.46 -22.49
N LYS A 383 -9.53 20.08 -21.45
CA LYS A 383 -10.10 21.44 -21.51
C LYS A 383 -9.06 22.47 -21.99
N ASP A 384 -7.83 22.35 -21.52
CA ASP A 384 -6.76 23.35 -21.73
C ASP A 384 -5.82 23.02 -22.90
N ARG A 385 -6.20 22.11 -23.81
CA ARG A 385 -5.30 21.65 -24.90
C ARG A 385 -4.75 22.78 -25.77
N HIS A 386 -5.54 23.83 -25.97
CA HIS A 386 -5.18 24.97 -26.82
C HIS A 386 -4.06 25.82 -26.20
N THR A 387 -4.02 25.95 -24.87
CA THR A 387 -2.93 26.66 -24.18
C THR A 387 -1.69 25.79 -24.08
N LEU A 388 -1.85 24.48 -23.87
CA LEU A 388 -0.74 23.51 -23.80
C LEU A 388 0.06 23.39 -25.10
N ALA A 389 -0.54 23.71 -26.25
CA ALA A 389 0.17 23.73 -27.54
C ALA A 389 1.35 24.72 -27.57
N TYR A 390 1.32 25.76 -26.73
CA TYR A 390 2.39 26.76 -26.58
C TYR A 390 3.42 26.38 -25.51
N ASP A 391 3.13 25.41 -24.64
CA ASP A 391 4.04 24.97 -23.57
C ASP A 391 5.13 24.04 -24.13
N ARG A 392 6.12 24.62 -24.80
CA ARG A 392 7.28 23.90 -25.35
C ARG A 392 8.43 23.84 -24.34
N GLY A 393 9.29 22.82 -24.47
CA GLY A 393 10.46 22.63 -23.59
C GLY A 393 10.13 22.26 -22.14
N TRP A 394 8.88 21.88 -21.84
CA TRP A 394 8.40 21.62 -20.48
C TRP A 394 9.16 20.49 -19.75
N ARG A 395 9.73 19.52 -20.48
CA ARG A 395 10.49 18.40 -19.87
C ARG A 395 11.76 18.89 -19.18
N VAL A 396 12.60 19.64 -19.90
CA VAL A 396 13.82 20.24 -19.33
C VAL A 396 13.47 21.22 -18.21
N ARG A 397 12.41 22.01 -18.39
CA ARG A 397 11.91 22.90 -17.33
C ARG A 397 11.55 22.12 -16.06
N THR A 398 10.94 20.95 -16.19
CA THR A 398 10.54 20.12 -15.04
C THR A 398 11.73 19.48 -14.36
N ASP A 399 12.73 19.03 -15.11
CA ASP A 399 13.99 18.51 -14.59
C ASP A 399 14.73 19.59 -13.77
N TRP A 400 14.88 20.79 -14.33
CA TRP A 400 15.59 21.91 -13.69
C TRP A 400 14.86 22.53 -12.49
N LYS A 401 13.59 22.15 -12.23
CA LYS A 401 12.92 22.56 -10.99
C LYS A 401 13.64 22.08 -9.74
N GLN A 402 14.50 21.06 -9.82
CA GLN A 402 15.32 20.64 -8.69
C GLN A 402 16.26 21.74 -8.16
N TYR A 403 16.68 22.68 -9.02
CA TYR A 403 17.53 23.81 -8.63
C TYR A 403 16.72 25.02 -8.15
N GLN A 404 15.41 25.04 -8.38
CA GLN A 404 14.52 26.14 -8.02
C GLN A 404 13.69 25.83 -6.78
N LEU A 405 13.30 24.57 -6.60
CA LEU A 405 12.40 24.11 -5.56
C LEU A 405 13.08 23.09 -4.65
N LEU A 406 13.05 23.33 -3.35
CA LEU A 406 13.59 22.40 -2.35
C LEU A 406 12.80 21.07 -2.28
N LYS A 407 11.53 21.08 -2.73
CA LYS A 407 10.68 19.88 -2.72
C LYS A 407 11.07 18.95 -3.87
N HIS A 408 11.62 17.79 -3.52
CA HIS A 408 11.90 16.72 -4.47
C HIS A 408 10.64 16.22 -5.19
N ASN A 409 10.69 16.16 -6.53
CA ASN A 409 9.64 15.62 -7.38
C ASN A 409 10.05 14.24 -7.95
N PRO A 410 9.43 13.12 -7.54
CA PRO A 410 9.72 11.81 -8.11
C PRO A 410 9.22 11.63 -9.54
N PHE A 411 8.32 12.50 -10.01
CA PHE A 411 7.79 12.49 -11.38
C PHE A 411 8.40 13.62 -12.21
N TRP A 412 9.72 13.80 -12.13
CA TRP A 412 10.45 14.82 -12.90
C TRP A 412 10.41 14.56 -14.42
N TRP A 413 10.22 13.29 -14.82
CA TRP A 413 10.29 12.82 -16.19
C TRP A 413 8.97 12.90 -16.99
N THR A 414 7.84 13.17 -16.35
CA THR A 414 6.49 13.16 -16.96
C THR A 414 5.62 14.33 -16.51
N SER A 415 4.60 14.64 -17.31
CA SER A 415 3.54 15.59 -16.96
C SER A 415 2.20 15.00 -17.35
N GLN A 416 1.25 14.92 -16.40
CA GLN A 416 -0.09 14.41 -16.67
C GLN A 416 -0.85 15.25 -17.71
N ARG A 417 -0.48 16.53 -17.87
CA ARG A 417 -1.08 17.41 -18.89
C ARG A 417 -0.65 17.02 -20.30
N HIS A 418 0.62 16.68 -20.49
CA HIS A 418 1.18 16.38 -21.82
C HIS A 418 1.21 14.89 -22.15
N ASP A 419 1.62 14.05 -21.20
CA ASP A 419 1.75 12.60 -21.39
C ASP A 419 0.47 11.84 -21.04
N GLY A 420 -0.40 12.44 -20.20
CA GLY A 420 -1.52 11.75 -19.56
C GLY A 420 -1.08 10.97 -18.32
N LYS A 421 -2.02 10.26 -17.70
CA LYS A 421 -1.71 9.38 -16.56
C LYS A 421 -1.20 8.04 -17.07
N LEU A 422 0.07 7.74 -16.80
CA LEU A 422 0.77 6.57 -17.36
C LEU A 422 0.60 5.27 -16.55
N TRP A 423 -0.22 5.29 -15.49
CA TRP A 423 -0.48 4.13 -14.64
C TRP A 423 -1.88 4.23 -14.02
N GLN A 424 -2.49 3.07 -13.77
CA GLN A 424 -3.79 2.94 -13.11
C GLN A 424 -3.72 1.82 -12.08
N LEU A 425 -4.08 2.13 -10.83
CA LEU A 425 -3.95 1.22 -9.69
C LEU A 425 -5.32 0.91 -9.06
N ASN A 426 -6.40 1.06 -9.83
CA ASN A 426 -7.75 0.78 -9.34
C ASN A 426 -7.93 -0.71 -9.06
N ASN A 427 -7.46 -1.57 -9.97
CA ASN A 427 -7.52 -3.02 -9.82
C ASN A 427 -6.66 -3.49 -8.65
N TYR A 428 -5.46 -2.92 -8.47
CA TYR A 428 -4.62 -3.19 -7.30
C TYR A 428 -5.37 -2.98 -5.98
N ARG A 429 -6.17 -1.91 -5.88
CA ARG A 429 -6.97 -1.64 -4.68
C ARG A 429 -8.04 -2.71 -4.45
N VAL A 430 -8.73 -3.15 -5.51
CA VAL A 430 -9.78 -4.18 -5.42
C VAL A 430 -9.17 -5.53 -5.00
N ASP A 431 -8.09 -5.92 -5.63
CA ASP A 431 -7.44 -7.21 -5.39
C ASP A 431 -6.78 -7.25 -4.01
N VAL A 432 -6.28 -6.11 -3.49
CA VAL A 432 -5.83 -6.03 -2.09
C VAL A 432 -6.97 -6.24 -1.11
N ILE A 433 -8.17 -5.71 -1.38
CA ILE A 433 -9.34 -5.94 -0.51
C ILE A 433 -9.68 -7.44 -0.52
N ALA A 434 -9.69 -8.08 -1.70
CA ALA A 434 -9.96 -9.51 -1.81
C ALA A 434 -8.90 -10.35 -1.08
N ALA A 435 -7.61 -10.04 -1.24
CA ALA A 435 -6.51 -10.75 -0.59
C ALA A 435 -6.49 -10.61 0.94
N LEU A 436 -7.12 -9.55 1.48
CA LEU A 436 -7.26 -9.32 2.92
C LEU A 436 -8.52 -9.97 3.52
N GLY A 437 -9.26 -10.78 2.76
CA GLY A 437 -10.47 -11.46 3.22
C GLY A 437 -11.77 -10.70 2.92
N GLY A 438 -11.75 -9.78 1.94
CA GLY A 438 -12.90 -8.96 1.58
C GLY A 438 -13.15 -7.81 2.57
N VAL A 439 -14.21 -7.04 2.33
CA VAL A 439 -14.53 -5.88 3.20
C VAL A 439 -14.91 -6.33 4.60
N GLU A 440 -15.73 -7.37 4.72
CA GLU A 440 -16.19 -7.88 6.02
C GLU A 440 -15.04 -8.44 6.86
N GLY A 441 -14.16 -9.26 6.27
CA GLY A 441 -12.99 -9.80 6.95
C GLY A 441 -12.05 -8.69 7.46
N ILE A 442 -11.86 -7.62 6.68
CA ILE A 442 -11.11 -6.44 7.11
C ILE A 442 -11.79 -5.77 8.31
N LEU A 443 -13.12 -5.61 8.29
CA LEU A 443 -13.85 -4.91 9.33
C LEU A 443 -13.91 -5.68 10.67
N GLU A 444 -13.76 -7.00 10.68
CA GLU A 444 -13.61 -7.78 11.92
C GLU A 444 -12.40 -7.35 12.74
N HIS A 445 -11.33 -6.87 12.10
CA HIS A 445 -10.14 -6.35 12.78
C HIS A 445 -10.33 -4.96 13.40
N THR A 446 -11.50 -4.34 13.22
CA THR A 446 -11.76 -2.93 13.50
C THR A 446 -12.88 -2.74 14.51
N LEU A 447 -13.03 -1.52 15.03
CA LEU A 447 -14.12 -1.14 15.92
C LEU A 447 -15.44 -0.85 15.16
N PHE A 448 -15.61 -1.38 13.94
CA PHE A 448 -16.80 -1.17 13.12
C PHE A 448 -18.07 -1.62 13.85
N LYS A 449 -18.12 -2.86 14.34
CA LYS A 449 -19.29 -3.38 15.07
C LYS A 449 -19.64 -2.52 16.30
N GLY A 450 -18.64 -1.92 16.96
CA GLY A 450 -18.82 -1.00 18.08
C GLY A 450 -19.58 0.29 17.74
N THR A 451 -19.50 0.75 16.48
CA THR A 451 -20.26 1.91 16.00
C THR A 451 -21.75 1.63 15.82
N TYR A 452 -22.14 0.36 15.66
CA TYR A 452 -23.52 -0.06 15.41
C TYR A 452 -24.13 0.58 14.15
N PHE A 453 -23.33 0.80 13.10
CA PHE A 453 -23.87 1.02 11.75
C PHE A 453 -24.45 -0.31 11.23
N PRO A 454 -25.60 -0.31 10.53
CA PRO A 454 -26.19 -1.52 9.98
C PRO A 454 -25.38 -2.08 8.80
N THR A 455 -24.78 -1.20 7.99
CA THR A 455 -23.98 -1.54 6.82
C THR A 455 -22.72 -0.67 6.79
N TRP A 456 -21.70 -1.14 6.07
CA TRP A 456 -20.45 -0.38 5.84
C TRP A 456 -20.55 0.54 4.62
N GLU A 457 -21.58 0.35 3.78
CA GLU A 457 -21.86 1.15 2.60
C GLU A 457 -22.34 2.56 2.99
N GLY A 458 -22.05 3.56 2.14
CA GLY A 458 -22.46 4.95 2.40
C GLY A 458 -21.72 5.64 3.55
N LEU A 459 -20.75 4.98 4.18
CA LEU A 459 -19.90 5.56 5.22
C LEU A 459 -18.78 6.40 4.64
N PHE A 460 -18.49 7.52 5.30
CA PHE A 460 -17.39 8.39 4.91
C PHE A 460 -16.62 8.91 6.11
N TRP A 461 -15.31 8.96 5.94
CA TRP A 461 -14.40 9.56 6.90
C TRP A 461 -14.38 11.08 6.75
N GLU A 462 -14.47 11.80 7.85
CA GLU A 462 -14.21 13.24 7.86
C GLU A 462 -12.75 13.49 7.45
N LYS A 463 -12.54 14.16 6.32
CA LYS A 463 -11.20 14.39 5.76
C LYS A 463 -10.43 15.48 6.52
N ALA A 464 -11.15 16.44 7.09
CA ALA A 464 -10.64 17.45 8.00
C ALA A 464 -11.82 17.89 8.86
N SER A 465 -11.67 17.82 10.18
CA SER A 465 -12.67 18.44 11.05
C SER A 465 -12.56 19.96 10.91
N GLY A 466 -13.67 20.68 11.02
CA GLY A 466 -13.66 22.15 11.02
C GLY A 466 -12.69 22.74 12.08
N PHE A 467 -12.39 21.97 13.12
CA PHE A 467 -11.35 22.30 14.10
C PHE A 467 -9.93 22.28 13.53
N GLU A 468 -9.54 21.23 12.79
CA GLU A 468 -8.20 21.16 12.19
C GLU A 468 -7.98 22.26 11.16
N GLU A 469 -9.00 22.58 10.37
CA GLU A 469 -8.93 23.61 9.35
C GLU A 469 -8.87 25.03 9.95
N SER A 470 -9.70 25.32 10.96
CA SER A 470 -9.65 26.60 11.67
C SER A 470 -8.34 26.83 12.43
N MET A 471 -7.68 25.75 12.90
CA MET A 471 -6.39 25.85 13.59
C MET A 471 -5.19 25.86 12.63
N ARG A 472 -5.36 25.45 11.37
CA ARG A 472 -4.27 25.34 10.38
C ARG A 472 -3.61 26.68 10.06
N TYR A 473 -4.41 27.74 9.95
CA TYR A 473 -3.94 29.08 9.60
C TYR A 473 -3.68 29.95 10.83
N LYS A 474 -4.00 29.47 12.05
CA LYS A 474 -3.66 30.15 13.29
C LYS A 474 -2.17 30.03 13.58
N LYS A 475 -1.63 31.08 14.22
CA LYS A 475 -0.23 31.10 14.67
C LYS A 475 -0.09 30.15 15.87
N LEU A 476 0.51 29.00 15.63
CA LEU A 476 0.74 27.95 16.62
C LEU A 476 2.23 27.76 16.89
N THR A 477 2.57 27.36 18.11
CA THR A 477 3.92 26.89 18.43
C THR A 477 4.18 25.53 17.79
N ASN A 478 5.46 25.17 17.60
CA ASN A 478 5.82 23.86 17.06
C ASN A 478 5.33 22.70 17.95
N ALA A 479 5.28 22.89 19.27
CA ALA A 479 4.72 21.92 20.21
C ALA A 479 3.21 21.72 19.99
N GLN A 480 2.45 22.79 19.79
CA GLN A 480 1.02 22.72 19.47
C GLN A 480 0.78 21.99 18.13
N ARG A 481 1.58 22.29 17.10
CA ARG A 481 1.51 21.58 15.81
C ARG A 481 1.83 20.09 15.93
N SER A 482 2.79 19.73 16.78
CA SER A 482 3.10 18.33 17.09
C SER A 482 1.90 17.63 17.73
N GLY A 483 1.23 18.28 18.69
CA GLY A 483 -0.01 17.78 19.30
C GLY A 483 -1.15 17.58 18.29
N LEU A 484 -1.36 18.53 17.37
CA LEU A 484 -2.37 18.41 16.31
C LEU A 484 -2.12 17.22 15.38
N ASN A 485 -0.85 16.95 15.03
CA ASN A 485 -0.51 15.79 14.21
C ASN A 485 -0.75 14.44 14.92
N GLN A 486 -1.01 14.42 16.22
CA GLN A 486 -1.38 13.18 16.93
C GLN A 486 -2.86 12.83 16.76
N ILE A 487 -3.74 13.79 16.46
CA ILE A 487 -5.20 13.55 16.38
C ILE A 487 -5.54 12.48 15.32
N PRO A 488 -5.03 12.56 14.07
CA PRO A 488 -5.32 11.52 13.09
C PRO A 488 -4.72 10.15 13.47
N ASN A 489 -3.60 10.14 14.19
CA ASN A 489 -3.00 8.89 14.68
C ASN A 489 -3.85 8.26 15.77
N ARG A 490 -4.47 9.07 16.65
CA ARG A 490 -5.42 8.57 17.67
C ARG A 490 -6.65 7.94 17.03
N ARG A 491 -7.20 8.58 15.99
CA ARG A 491 -8.30 8.01 15.18
C ARG A 491 -7.92 6.66 14.60
N PHE A 492 -6.74 6.57 13.98
CA PHE A 492 -6.20 5.33 13.44
C PHE A 492 -6.04 4.24 14.53
N THR A 493 -5.46 4.58 15.68
CA THR A 493 -5.29 3.62 16.79
C THR A 493 -6.62 3.14 17.34
N LEU A 494 -7.62 4.02 17.44
CA LEU A 494 -8.96 3.67 17.92
C LEU A 494 -9.68 2.74 16.94
N TRP A 495 -9.61 3.02 15.64
CA TRP A 495 -10.24 2.20 14.61
C TRP A 495 -9.72 0.76 14.61
N TRP A 496 -8.40 0.59 14.64
CA TRP A 496 -7.73 -0.72 14.68
C TRP A 496 -7.52 -1.25 16.11
N SER A 497 -8.22 -0.70 17.11
CA SER A 497 -7.98 -1.02 18.51
C SER A 497 -8.21 -2.49 18.87
N PRO A 498 -9.20 -3.24 18.32
CA PRO A 498 -9.37 -4.65 18.65
C PRO A 498 -8.16 -5.52 18.26
N THR A 499 -7.48 -5.17 17.16
CA THR A 499 -6.29 -5.89 16.69
C THR A 499 -5.01 -5.39 17.37
N ILE A 500 -4.87 -4.08 17.60
CA ILE A 500 -3.67 -3.49 18.21
C ILE A 500 -3.57 -3.81 19.72
N ASN A 501 -4.70 -3.88 20.41
CA ASN A 501 -4.81 -4.22 21.84
C ASN A 501 -5.29 -5.65 22.07
N ARG A 502 -4.85 -6.57 21.20
CA ARG A 502 -5.17 -8.00 21.31
C ARG A 502 -4.57 -8.64 22.57
N ALA A 503 -5.16 -9.75 23.02
CA ALA A 503 -4.79 -10.53 24.19
C ALA A 503 -3.67 -11.53 23.88
N ASN A 504 -3.60 -12.04 22.64
CA ASN A 504 -2.52 -12.94 22.21
C ASN A 504 -1.21 -12.15 21.97
N VAL A 505 -0.56 -11.80 23.07
CA VAL A 505 0.68 -11.01 23.13
C VAL A 505 1.76 -11.87 23.76
N TYR A 506 2.89 -12.06 23.06
CA TYR A 506 3.98 -12.93 23.54
C TYR A 506 4.56 -12.48 24.90
N VAL A 507 4.61 -11.16 25.14
CA VAL A 507 5.00 -10.56 26.43
C VAL A 507 4.22 -9.26 26.62
N GLY A 508 3.48 -9.13 27.72
CA GLY A 508 2.80 -7.89 28.09
C GLY A 508 2.04 -8.02 29.40
N PHE A 509 2.32 -7.14 30.37
CA PHE A 509 1.52 -7.07 31.59
C PHE A 509 0.13 -6.50 31.25
N GLN A 510 -0.91 -7.21 31.67
CA GLN A 510 -2.29 -6.80 31.51
C GLN A 510 -2.63 -5.75 32.58
N VAL A 511 -3.03 -4.56 32.13
CA VAL A 511 -3.43 -3.47 33.04
C VAL A 511 -4.88 -3.12 32.77
N GLN A 512 -5.69 -3.14 33.83
CA GLN A 512 -7.06 -2.64 33.75
C GLN A 512 -7.07 -1.11 33.70
N LEU A 513 -7.90 -0.53 32.82
CA LEU A 513 -8.09 0.91 32.72
C LEU A 513 -9.03 1.41 33.81
N ASP A 514 -8.67 2.53 34.45
CA ASP A 514 -9.42 3.11 35.57
C ASP A 514 -10.92 3.25 35.29
N LEU A 515 -11.75 2.78 36.23
CA LEU A 515 -13.22 2.85 36.20
C LEU A 515 -13.89 2.15 35.01
N THR A 516 -13.19 1.24 34.33
CA THR A 516 -13.72 0.46 33.21
C THR A 516 -13.28 -1.00 33.28
N GLY A 517 -13.99 -1.90 32.61
CA GLY A 517 -13.60 -3.29 32.47
C GLY A 517 -12.60 -3.55 31.34
N ILE A 518 -11.94 -2.51 30.81
CA ILE A 518 -11.05 -2.65 29.66
C ILE A 518 -9.66 -3.03 30.12
N PHE A 519 -9.14 -4.12 29.55
CA PHE A 519 -7.76 -4.52 29.75
C PHE A 519 -6.88 -4.03 28.61
N MET A 520 -5.81 -3.32 28.95
CA MET A 520 -4.76 -2.96 28.01
C MET A 520 -3.61 -3.94 28.14
N HIS A 521 -3.28 -4.59 27.03
CA HIS A 521 -2.11 -5.45 26.93
C HIS A 521 -0.96 -4.56 26.47
N GLY A 522 -0.14 -4.04 27.40
CA GLY A 522 0.99 -3.16 27.09
C GLY A 522 0.67 -1.65 27.01
N LYS A 523 1.72 -0.83 26.88
CA LYS A 523 1.63 0.64 26.96
C LYS A 523 1.42 1.27 25.59
N ILE A 524 0.16 1.53 25.22
CA ILE A 524 -0.23 2.27 24.00
C ILE A 524 -0.91 3.59 24.41
N PRO A 525 -0.16 4.71 24.53
CA PRO A 525 -0.69 5.96 25.08
C PRO A 525 -1.83 6.57 24.26
N THR A 526 -1.74 6.52 22.92
CA THR A 526 -2.77 7.08 22.03
C THR A 526 -4.11 6.37 22.15
N LEU A 527 -4.08 5.05 22.40
CA LEU A 527 -5.29 4.26 22.66
C LEU A 527 -5.87 4.59 24.03
N LYS A 528 -5.03 4.60 25.07
CA LYS A 528 -5.44 4.92 26.45
C LYS A 528 -6.23 6.23 26.51
N ILE A 529 -5.70 7.30 25.89
CA ILE A 529 -6.35 8.62 25.87
C ILE A 529 -7.73 8.53 25.19
N SER A 530 -7.84 7.79 24.09
CA SER A 530 -9.08 7.69 23.31
C SER A 530 -10.16 6.90 24.06
N LEU A 531 -9.79 5.79 24.72
CA LEU A 531 -10.72 5.00 25.54
C LEU A 531 -11.20 5.78 26.77
N ILE A 532 -10.30 6.51 27.46
CA ILE A 532 -10.69 7.39 28.59
C ILE A 532 -11.69 8.45 28.12
N GLN A 533 -11.48 9.05 26.94
CA GLN A 533 -12.41 10.04 26.39
C GLN A 533 -13.79 9.46 26.05
N ILE A 534 -13.84 8.22 25.56
CA ILE A 534 -15.11 7.51 25.29
C ILE A 534 -15.84 7.24 26.61
N PHE A 535 -15.17 6.70 27.62
CA PHE A 535 -15.78 6.29 28.88
C PHE A 535 -15.84 7.37 29.97
N ARG A 536 -15.55 8.63 29.62
CA ARG A 536 -15.61 9.77 30.55
C ARG A 536 -16.96 9.92 31.25
N ALA A 537 -16.95 10.55 32.42
CA ALA A 537 -18.14 10.79 33.24
C ALA A 537 -18.86 9.48 33.63
N HIS A 538 -18.08 8.48 34.05
CA HIS A 538 -18.56 7.21 34.60
C HIS A 538 -19.46 6.42 33.65
N LEU A 539 -19.18 6.47 32.34
CA LEU A 539 -20.06 5.87 31.34
C LEU A 539 -20.21 4.35 31.52
N TRP A 540 -19.16 3.64 31.93
CA TRP A 540 -19.20 2.21 32.18
C TRP A 540 -20.23 1.84 33.26
N GLN A 541 -20.17 2.51 34.41
CA GLN A 541 -21.13 2.35 35.50
C GLN A 541 -22.56 2.69 35.05
N LYS A 542 -22.73 3.80 34.30
CA LYS A 542 -24.03 4.22 33.79
C LYS A 542 -24.64 3.22 32.81
N ILE A 543 -23.84 2.58 31.98
CA ILE A 543 -24.33 1.52 31.07
C ILE A 543 -24.81 0.33 31.90
N HIS A 544 -24.01 -0.14 32.86
CA HIS A 544 -24.37 -1.28 33.71
C HIS A 544 -25.68 -0.99 34.46
N GLU A 545 -25.75 0.15 35.15
CA GLU A 545 -26.94 0.54 35.91
C GLU A 545 -28.17 0.74 35.01
N SER A 546 -28.01 1.36 33.83
CA SER A 546 -29.12 1.57 32.90
C SER A 546 -29.68 0.24 32.37
N VAL A 547 -28.82 -0.73 32.05
CA VAL A 547 -29.27 -2.05 31.59
C VAL A 547 -29.99 -2.80 32.72
N VAL A 548 -29.45 -2.76 33.95
CA VAL A 548 -30.11 -3.38 35.11
C VAL A 548 -31.47 -2.75 35.37
N MET A 549 -31.59 -1.42 35.29
CA MET A 549 -32.88 -0.73 35.48
C MET A 549 -33.89 -1.07 34.38
N ASP A 550 -33.48 -1.12 33.11
CA ASP A 550 -34.35 -1.50 32.00
C ASP A 550 -34.83 -2.96 32.17
N LEU A 551 -33.96 -3.87 32.61
CA LEU A 551 -34.33 -5.26 32.92
C LEU A 551 -35.32 -5.35 34.08
N CYS A 552 -35.10 -4.62 35.19
CA CYS A 552 -36.07 -4.54 36.29
C CYS A 552 -37.44 -4.12 35.80
N GLN A 553 -37.53 -3.06 34.96
CA GLN A 553 -38.80 -2.59 34.41
C GLN A 553 -39.48 -3.63 33.53
N VAL A 554 -38.72 -4.42 32.78
CA VAL A 554 -39.28 -5.54 31.99
C VAL A 554 -39.85 -6.62 32.92
N PHE A 555 -39.16 -6.98 33.99
CA PHE A 555 -39.68 -7.96 34.95
C PHE A 555 -40.89 -7.44 35.74
N ASP A 556 -40.93 -6.15 36.07
CA ASP A 556 -42.09 -5.52 36.72
C ASP A 556 -43.35 -5.55 35.84
N GLN A 557 -43.20 -5.56 34.51
CA GLN A 557 -44.33 -5.68 33.58
C GLN A 557 -44.82 -7.14 33.43
N GLU A 558 -43.98 -8.12 33.73
CA GLU A 558 -44.22 -9.55 33.50
C GLU A 558 -44.36 -10.35 34.81
N LEU A 559 -44.85 -9.70 35.88
CA LEU A 559 -45.01 -10.31 37.21
C LEU A 559 -45.98 -11.50 37.19
N GLU A 560 -47.20 -11.29 36.68
CA GLU A 560 -48.25 -12.34 36.67
C GLU A 560 -47.89 -13.52 35.75
N PRO A 561 -47.46 -13.32 34.48
CA PRO A 561 -47.17 -14.44 33.57
C PRO A 561 -46.03 -15.33 34.04
N LEU A 562 -45.05 -14.77 34.76
CA LEU A 562 -43.89 -15.50 35.27
C LEU A 562 -44.04 -15.94 36.73
N GLN A 563 -45.17 -15.67 37.38
CA GLN A 563 -45.41 -15.99 38.79
C GLN A 563 -44.34 -15.39 39.73
N ILE A 564 -43.97 -14.14 39.48
CA ILE A 564 -43.03 -13.38 40.30
C ILE A 564 -43.83 -12.61 41.36
N GLU A 565 -43.48 -12.80 42.63
CA GLU A 565 -44.07 -12.06 43.76
C GLU A 565 -43.51 -10.63 43.82
N THR A 566 -42.18 -10.52 43.81
CA THR A 566 -41.49 -9.23 43.85
C THR A 566 -40.18 -9.27 43.05
N VAL A 567 -39.88 -8.16 42.38
CA VAL A 567 -38.60 -7.89 41.72
C VAL A 567 -37.82 -6.94 42.61
N GLN A 568 -36.73 -7.42 43.21
CA GLN A 568 -35.86 -6.60 44.04
C GLN A 568 -34.58 -6.27 43.28
N LYS A 569 -34.35 -4.98 42.99
CA LYS A 569 -33.03 -4.49 42.57
C LYS A 569 -32.10 -4.46 43.78
N GLU A 570 -30.97 -5.14 43.70
CA GLU A 570 -29.96 -5.11 44.76
C GLU A 570 -29.22 -3.78 44.82
N THR A 571 -28.71 -3.43 45.99
CA THR A 571 -27.87 -2.24 46.16
C THR A 571 -26.48 -2.49 45.58
N ILE A 572 -26.29 -2.10 44.32
CA ILE A 572 -25.06 -2.36 43.57
C ILE A 572 -23.92 -1.49 44.11
N HIS A 573 -22.83 -2.14 44.54
CA HIS A 573 -21.62 -1.42 44.89
C HIS A 573 -21.08 -0.68 43.64
N PRO A 574 -20.71 0.62 43.71
CA PRO A 574 -20.35 1.40 42.53
C PRO A 574 -19.22 0.83 41.68
N ARG A 575 -18.31 0.06 42.30
CA ARG A 575 -17.17 -0.58 41.61
C ARG A 575 -17.46 -1.95 41.02
N LYS A 576 -18.64 -2.53 41.27
CA LYS A 576 -19.01 -3.89 40.82
C LYS A 576 -18.91 -4.00 39.29
N SER A 577 -19.49 -3.04 38.58
CA SER A 577 -19.60 -3.05 37.12
C SER A 577 -18.28 -3.29 36.37
N TYR A 578 -17.14 -2.93 36.95
CA TYR A 578 -15.80 -3.15 36.36
C TYR A 578 -14.90 -4.05 37.22
N LYS A 579 -15.43 -4.73 38.24
CA LYS A 579 -14.66 -5.74 38.98
C LYS A 579 -14.81 -7.10 38.30
N MET A 580 -13.73 -7.59 37.69
CA MET A 580 -13.76 -8.81 36.87
C MET A 580 -13.36 -10.11 37.61
N ASN A 581 -13.00 -9.99 38.89
CA ASN A 581 -12.55 -11.13 39.71
C ASN A 581 -13.70 -11.79 40.47
N SER A 582 -14.68 -10.99 40.89
CA SER A 582 -15.85 -11.48 41.63
C SER A 582 -17.04 -10.55 41.40
N SER A 583 -18.24 -11.09 41.49
CA SER A 583 -19.49 -10.32 41.37
C SER A 583 -20.52 -10.73 42.43
N CYS A 584 -21.70 -10.14 42.35
CA CYS A 584 -22.85 -10.37 43.24
C CYS A 584 -24.13 -10.25 42.41
N ALA A 585 -25.31 -10.58 42.93
CA ALA A 585 -26.56 -10.37 42.18
C ALA A 585 -26.82 -8.88 41.88
N ASP A 586 -27.39 -8.56 40.71
CA ASP A 586 -27.93 -7.24 40.38
C ASP A 586 -29.45 -7.15 40.65
N ILE A 587 -30.17 -8.20 40.26
CA ILE A 587 -31.62 -8.32 40.41
C ILE A 587 -31.90 -9.64 41.09
N LEU A 588 -32.85 -9.64 42.02
CA LEU A 588 -33.35 -10.83 42.68
C LEU A 588 -34.87 -10.92 42.49
N LEU A 589 -35.31 -12.05 41.97
CA LEU A 589 -36.71 -12.37 41.77
C LEU A 589 -37.16 -13.34 42.87
N PHE A 590 -38.28 -13.01 43.51
CA PHE A 590 -38.97 -13.89 44.45
C PHE A 590 -40.17 -14.50 43.76
N SER A 591 -40.31 -15.82 43.88
CA SER A 591 -41.39 -16.56 43.23
C SER A 591 -42.65 -16.58 44.10
N SER A 592 -43.84 -16.38 43.52
CA SER A 592 -45.11 -16.57 44.26
C SER A 592 -45.30 -18.03 44.71
N TYR A 593 -44.77 -18.98 43.94
CA TYR A 593 -44.64 -20.40 44.27
C TYR A 593 -43.34 -20.95 43.68
N LYS A 594 -42.92 -22.16 44.06
CA LYS A 594 -41.68 -22.79 43.56
C LYS A 594 -41.61 -22.84 42.02
N TRP A 595 -40.55 -22.28 41.45
CA TRP A 595 -40.21 -22.49 40.03
C TRP A 595 -39.49 -23.81 39.83
N ASN A 596 -39.87 -24.56 38.80
CA ASN A 596 -39.08 -25.68 38.27
C ASN A 596 -37.96 -25.12 37.39
N ILE A 597 -36.72 -25.44 37.73
CA ILE A 597 -35.55 -24.81 37.14
C ILE A 597 -34.77 -25.82 36.29
N SER A 598 -34.32 -25.37 35.12
CA SER A 598 -33.50 -26.17 34.22
C SER A 598 -32.05 -26.27 34.69
N ARG A 599 -31.33 -27.24 34.12
CA ARG A 599 -29.86 -27.19 34.11
C ARG A 599 -29.36 -25.90 33.45
N PRO A 600 -28.16 -25.40 33.82
CA PRO A 600 -27.57 -24.26 33.16
C PRO A 600 -27.39 -24.49 31.66
N SER A 601 -27.93 -23.61 30.83
CA SER A 601 -27.86 -23.67 29.37
C SER A 601 -27.71 -22.27 28.78
N LEU A 602 -27.39 -22.18 27.48
CA LEU A 602 -27.33 -20.89 26.79
C LEU A 602 -28.75 -20.35 26.52
N VAL A 603 -28.85 -19.03 26.38
CA VAL A 603 -30.12 -18.35 26.03
C VAL A 603 -30.64 -18.77 24.65
N THR A 604 -29.76 -19.19 23.74
CA THR A 604 -30.08 -19.64 22.38
C THR A 604 -30.52 -21.11 22.32
N ASP A 605 -30.24 -21.90 23.36
CA ASP A 605 -30.61 -23.31 23.40
C ASP A 605 -32.13 -23.47 23.53
N SER A 606 -32.72 -24.32 22.67
CA SER A 606 -34.18 -24.52 22.59
C SER A 606 -34.70 -25.65 23.48
N LYS A 607 -33.82 -26.56 23.93
CA LYS A 607 -34.19 -27.73 24.73
C LYS A 607 -33.70 -27.58 26.16
N ASP A 608 -34.60 -27.21 27.06
CA ASP A 608 -34.33 -27.19 28.49
C ASP A 608 -34.73 -28.50 29.15
N VAL A 609 -33.80 -29.09 29.89
CA VAL A 609 -34.06 -30.29 30.70
C VAL A 609 -34.32 -29.83 32.13
N LEU A 610 -35.55 -30.08 32.60
CA LEU A 610 -35.99 -29.82 33.97
C LEU A 610 -35.68 -31.04 34.83
N ASP A 611 -34.79 -30.89 35.80
CA ASP A 611 -34.28 -31.97 36.65
C ASP A 611 -35.08 -32.17 37.95
N GLY A 612 -36.19 -31.45 38.10
CA GLY A 612 -36.96 -31.42 39.35
C GLY A 612 -36.35 -30.54 40.45
N THR A 613 -35.29 -29.78 40.15
CA THR A 613 -34.77 -28.74 41.05
C THR A 613 -35.74 -27.57 41.12
N THR A 614 -36.14 -27.21 42.35
CA THR A 614 -37.04 -26.07 42.60
C THR A 614 -36.35 -24.98 43.40
N SER A 615 -36.58 -23.72 43.08
CA SER A 615 -36.11 -22.58 43.90
C SER A 615 -37.19 -21.52 44.07
N ASN A 616 -37.09 -20.78 45.17
CA ASN A 616 -37.94 -19.62 45.46
C ASN A 616 -37.25 -18.28 45.16
N LYS A 617 -35.92 -18.31 44.98
CA LYS A 617 -35.09 -17.12 44.75
C LYS A 617 -34.29 -17.31 43.47
N TYR A 618 -34.32 -16.32 42.59
CA TYR A 618 -33.60 -16.36 41.33
C TYR A 618 -32.84 -15.06 41.11
N TRP A 619 -31.53 -15.14 40.86
CA TRP A 619 -30.70 -13.96 40.67
C TRP A 619 -30.33 -13.74 39.20
N ILE A 620 -30.08 -12.47 38.88
CA ILE A 620 -29.56 -12.04 37.57
C ILE A 620 -28.30 -11.20 37.82
N ASP A 621 -27.23 -11.49 37.10
CA ASP A 621 -25.98 -10.69 37.11
C ASP A 621 -25.67 -10.20 35.69
N VAL A 622 -25.41 -8.90 35.53
CA VAL A 622 -25.07 -8.27 34.25
C VAL A 622 -23.57 -7.98 34.21
N GLN A 623 -22.87 -8.63 33.28
CA GLN A 623 -21.43 -8.50 33.09
C GLN A 623 -21.13 -7.73 31.80
N LEU A 624 -20.49 -6.58 31.94
CA LEU A 624 -19.99 -5.80 30.81
C LEU A 624 -18.58 -6.25 30.43
N ARG A 625 -18.27 -6.26 29.13
CA ARG A 625 -16.97 -6.60 28.57
C ARG A 625 -16.59 -5.63 27.47
N TRP A 626 -15.29 -5.47 27.27
CA TRP A 626 -14.73 -4.88 26.06
C TRP A 626 -13.85 -5.91 25.36
N GLY A 627 -14.38 -6.58 24.34
CA GLY A 627 -13.66 -7.61 23.58
C GLY A 627 -12.55 -7.06 22.70
N ASP A 628 -11.70 -7.97 22.23
CA ASP A 628 -10.63 -7.71 21.28
C ASP A 628 -10.76 -8.67 20.08
N PHE A 629 -9.80 -8.67 19.14
CA PHE A 629 -9.90 -9.53 17.96
C PHE A 629 -9.84 -11.03 18.32
N ASP A 630 -8.99 -11.41 19.28
CA ASP A 630 -8.78 -12.82 19.64
C ASP A 630 -9.92 -13.38 20.49
N THR A 631 -10.55 -12.54 21.32
CA THR A 631 -11.54 -12.93 22.31
C THR A 631 -12.77 -12.02 22.22
N HIS A 632 -13.64 -12.29 21.24
CA HIS A 632 -14.93 -11.60 21.10
C HIS A 632 -16.14 -12.55 21.11
N ASP A 633 -15.90 -13.86 21.25
CA ASP A 633 -16.96 -14.83 21.53
C ASP A 633 -17.54 -14.54 22.93
N ILE A 634 -18.79 -14.07 22.94
CA ILE A 634 -19.50 -13.67 24.15
C ILE A 634 -20.13 -14.88 24.85
N GLU A 635 -20.52 -15.93 24.13
CA GLU A 635 -21.16 -17.11 24.72
C GLU A 635 -20.18 -17.86 25.59
N ARG A 636 -18.97 -18.10 25.05
CA ARG A 636 -17.88 -18.72 25.79
C ARG A 636 -17.47 -17.91 27.01
N TYR A 637 -17.45 -16.58 26.90
CA TYR A 637 -17.13 -15.69 28.02
C TYR A 637 -18.17 -15.77 29.14
N THR A 638 -19.45 -15.63 28.81
CA THR A 638 -20.53 -15.64 29.81
C THR A 638 -20.60 -16.99 30.53
N ARG A 639 -20.45 -18.10 29.80
CA ARG A 639 -20.38 -19.44 30.39
C ARG A 639 -19.19 -19.60 31.33
N ALA A 640 -17.99 -19.19 30.90
CA ALA A 640 -16.80 -19.29 31.74
C ALA A 640 -16.96 -18.48 33.03
N LYS A 641 -17.43 -17.24 32.93
CA LYS A 641 -17.65 -16.37 34.11
C LYS A 641 -18.73 -16.88 35.05
N PHE A 642 -19.82 -17.44 34.53
CA PHE A 642 -20.84 -18.07 35.36
C PHE A 642 -20.28 -19.23 36.18
N LEU A 643 -19.51 -20.12 35.55
CA LEU A 643 -18.90 -21.26 36.24
C LEU A 643 -17.84 -20.81 37.24
N ASP A 644 -17.00 -19.83 36.88
CA ASP A 644 -15.99 -19.26 37.76
C ASP A 644 -16.63 -18.64 39.01
N TYR A 645 -17.66 -17.81 38.85
CA TYR A 645 -18.26 -17.10 39.98
C TYR A 645 -19.16 -17.96 40.86
N ILE A 646 -19.71 -19.07 40.37
CA ILE A 646 -20.49 -19.98 41.23
C ILE A 646 -19.58 -20.96 41.98
N SER A 647 -18.44 -21.33 41.39
CA SER A 647 -17.47 -22.22 42.06
C SER A 647 -16.54 -21.49 43.02
N ASP A 648 -16.25 -20.21 42.79
CA ASP A 648 -15.37 -19.43 43.65
C ASP A 648 -16.08 -18.88 44.90
N SER A 649 -15.51 -19.18 46.06
CA SER A 649 -15.94 -18.69 47.37
C SER A 649 -15.93 -17.16 47.54
N MET A 650 -15.25 -16.42 46.65
CA MET A 650 -15.20 -14.95 46.69
C MET A 650 -16.50 -14.28 46.20
N SER A 651 -17.28 -14.96 45.35
CA SER A 651 -18.55 -14.45 44.84
C SER A 651 -19.70 -15.09 45.60
N ILE A 652 -20.57 -14.27 46.19
CA ILE A 652 -21.68 -14.76 47.01
C ILE A 652 -22.99 -14.42 46.29
N TYR A 653 -23.72 -15.46 45.91
CA TYR A 653 -25.05 -15.36 45.33
C TYR A 653 -26.13 -15.80 46.32
N PRO A 654 -27.31 -15.16 46.32
CA PRO A 654 -28.39 -15.48 47.27
C PRO A 654 -29.04 -16.85 47.10
N SER A 655 -28.86 -17.50 45.95
CA SER A 655 -29.33 -18.85 45.66
C SER A 655 -28.39 -19.52 44.63
N PRO A 656 -28.39 -20.86 44.51
CA PRO A 656 -27.59 -21.56 43.50
C PRO A 656 -28.20 -21.45 42.09
N THR A 657 -29.35 -20.80 41.94
CA THR A 657 -30.09 -20.72 40.68
C THR A 657 -30.19 -19.28 40.21
N GLY A 658 -29.63 -19.01 39.03
CA GLY A 658 -29.71 -17.70 38.40
C GLY A 658 -29.10 -17.68 37.02
N VAL A 659 -29.03 -16.50 36.43
CA VAL A 659 -28.51 -16.28 35.08
C VAL A 659 -27.53 -15.12 35.04
N MET A 660 -26.48 -15.30 34.26
CA MET A 660 -25.53 -14.25 33.94
C MET A 660 -25.77 -13.77 32.51
N ILE A 661 -25.85 -12.45 32.33
CA ILE A 661 -25.99 -11.78 31.04
C ILE A 661 -24.67 -11.09 30.73
N GLY A 662 -23.94 -11.58 29.74
CA GLY A 662 -22.70 -10.97 29.25
C GLY A 662 -22.97 -10.03 28.07
N MET A 663 -22.39 -8.85 28.09
CA MET A 663 -22.49 -7.84 27.03
C MET A 663 -21.12 -7.37 26.58
N ASP A 664 -20.80 -7.54 25.30
CA ASP A 664 -19.61 -6.97 24.67
C ASP A 664 -19.90 -5.58 24.08
N LEU A 665 -19.33 -4.57 24.70
CA LEU A 665 -19.48 -3.17 24.30
C LEU A 665 -18.67 -2.81 23.05
N ALA A 666 -17.61 -3.55 22.73
CA ALA A 666 -16.77 -3.30 21.55
C ALA A 666 -17.41 -3.84 20.27
N TYR A 667 -18.16 -4.94 20.38
CA TYR A 667 -18.79 -5.63 19.26
C TYR A 667 -20.33 -5.55 19.25
N ASN A 668 -20.94 -4.94 20.26
CA ASN A 668 -22.40 -4.91 20.47
C ASN A 668 -23.04 -6.30 20.47
N LEU A 669 -22.32 -7.30 21.00
CA LEU A 669 -22.80 -8.67 21.17
C LEU A 669 -23.30 -8.88 22.59
N TRP A 670 -24.26 -9.77 22.77
CA TRP A 670 -24.72 -10.19 24.10
C TRP A 670 -25.07 -11.67 24.08
N SER A 671 -24.94 -12.31 25.23
CA SER A 671 -25.44 -13.67 25.45
C SER A 671 -25.72 -13.86 26.93
N ALA A 672 -26.50 -14.88 27.28
CA ALA A 672 -26.77 -15.24 28.65
C ALA A 672 -26.59 -16.74 28.87
N TYR A 673 -26.02 -17.09 30.02
CA TYR A 673 -25.81 -18.47 30.45
C TYR A 673 -26.19 -18.61 31.92
N GLY A 674 -26.95 -19.65 32.22
CA GLY A 674 -27.38 -19.95 33.57
C GLY A 674 -28.59 -20.84 33.59
N ASN A 675 -29.22 -20.94 34.75
CA ASN A 675 -30.43 -21.70 34.96
C ASN A 675 -31.64 -20.98 34.37
N TRP A 676 -32.66 -21.71 33.91
CA TRP A 676 -33.85 -21.10 33.32
C TRP A 676 -35.11 -21.70 33.93
N PHE A 677 -36.07 -20.84 34.29
CA PHE A 677 -37.43 -21.26 34.59
C PHE A 677 -38.35 -20.99 33.38
N PRO A 678 -39.50 -21.69 33.25
CA PRO A 678 -40.39 -21.54 32.10
C PRO A 678 -40.78 -20.08 31.85
N GLY A 679 -40.68 -19.63 30.59
CA GLY A 679 -40.98 -18.25 30.19
C GLY A 679 -39.81 -17.26 30.27
N MET A 680 -38.75 -17.56 31.03
CA MET A 680 -37.63 -16.63 31.23
C MET A 680 -36.76 -16.40 29.98
N LYS A 681 -36.42 -17.47 29.25
CA LYS A 681 -35.61 -17.38 28.01
C LYS A 681 -36.23 -16.47 26.95
N PRO A 682 -37.48 -16.69 26.48
CA PRO A 682 -38.06 -15.85 25.44
C PRO A 682 -38.20 -14.40 25.90
N LEU A 683 -38.47 -14.15 27.19
CA LEU A 683 -38.49 -12.79 27.74
C LEU A 683 -37.12 -12.12 27.65
N ILE A 684 -36.05 -12.76 28.13
CA ILE A 684 -34.70 -12.20 28.04
C ILE A 684 -34.29 -11.96 26.59
N GLN A 685 -34.60 -12.87 25.66
CA GLN A 685 -34.32 -12.70 24.24
C GLN A 685 -34.95 -11.43 23.67
N GLN A 686 -36.24 -11.21 23.93
CA GLN A 686 -36.95 -10.02 23.47
C GLN A 686 -36.47 -8.75 24.17
N ALA A 687 -36.28 -8.82 25.49
CA ALA A 687 -35.83 -7.71 26.31
C ALA A 687 -34.45 -7.21 25.89
N MET A 688 -33.46 -8.11 25.81
CA MET A 688 -32.09 -7.75 25.44
C MET A 688 -31.96 -7.27 24.00
N ALA A 689 -32.74 -7.85 23.06
CA ALA A 689 -32.80 -7.34 21.69
C ALA A 689 -33.31 -5.88 21.64
N LYS A 690 -34.28 -5.53 22.49
CA LYS A 690 -34.82 -4.16 22.61
C LYS A 690 -33.85 -3.22 23.32
N ILE A 691 -33.30 -3.63 24.46
CA ILE A 691 -32.32 -2.85 25.25
C ILE A 691 -31.10 -2.53 24.38
N MET A 692 -30.55 -3.52 23.68
CA MET A 692 -29.40 -3.29 22.80
C MET A 692 -29.69 -2.29 21.69
N LYS A 693 -30.92 -2.16 21.21
CA LYS A 693 -31.27 -1.17 20.18
C LYS A 693 -31.55 0.21 20.77
N ALA A 694 -32.28 0.29 21.87
CA ALA A 694 -32.92 1.52 22.35
C ALA A 694 -32.29 2.14 23.62
N ASN A 695 -31.38 1.44 24.31
CA ASN A 695 -30.84 1.94 25.58
C ASN A 695 -30.07 3.28 25.39
N PRO A 696 -30.43 4.35 26.14
CA PRO A 696 -29.78 5.65 26.01
C PRO A 696 -28.28 5.66 26.34
N ALA A 697 -27.85 4.88 27.34
CA ALA A 697 -26.44 4.80 27.72
C ALA A 697 -25.60 4.10 26.64
N CYS A 698 -26.11 3.02 26.05
CA CYS A 698 -25.51 2.37 24.88
C CYS A 698 -25.47 3.30 23.66
N HIS A 699 -26.52 4.10 23.44
CA HIS A 699 -26.53 5.11 22.38
C HIS A 699 -25.43 6.17 22.59
N VAL A 700 -25.26 6.67 23.81
CA VAL A 700 -24.17 7.61 24.14
C VAL A 700 -22.79 6.99 23.88
N LEU A 701 -22.59 5.70 24.20
CA LEU A 701 -21.35 4.99 23.89
C LEU A 701 -21.10 4.97 22.37
N ARG A 702 -22.06 4.50 21.59
CA ARG A 702 -21.97 4.42 20.11
C ARG A 702 -21.68 5.77 19.49
N GLU A 703 -22.37 6.82 19.94
CA GLU A 703 -22.17 8.18 19.46
C GLU A 703 -20.79 8.74 19.80
N ARG A 704 -20.25 8.42 20.99
CA ARG A 704 -18.88 8.79 21.37
C ARG A 704 -17.84 8.03 20.55
N ILE A 705 -18.08 6.75 20.24
CA ILE A 705 -17.21 5.97 19.35
C ILE A 705 -17.21 6.60 17.95
N ARG A 706 -18.39 6.87 17.37
CA ARG A 706 -18.54 7.51 16.05
C ARG A 706 -17.84 8.87 15.99
N LYS A 707 -18.01 9.72 17.00
CA LYS A 707 -17.32 11.03 17.12
C LYS A 707 -15.80 10.88 17.27
N GLY A 708 -15.35 9.90 18.05
CA GLY A 708 -13.92 9.59 18.21
C GLY A 708 -13.29 9.09 16.91
N LEU A 709 -14.05 8.34 16.11
CA LEU A 709 -13.65 7.84 14.80
C LEU A 709 -13.87 8.85 13.67
N GLN A 710 -14.67 9.91 13.87
CA GLN A 710 -15.06 10.86 12.83
C GLN A 710 -15.66 10.16 11.59
N LEU A 711 -16.51 9.17 11.86
CA LEU A 711 -17.17 8.35 10.85
C LEU A 711 -18.66 8.68 10.81
N TYR A 712 -19.15 9.05 9.64
CA TYR A 712 -20.54 9.46 9.41
C TYR A 712 -21.18 8.61 8.32
N SER A 713 -22.50 8.48 8.37
CA SER A 713 -23.30 7.87 7.31
C SER A 713 -24.00 8.95 6.49
N SER A 714 -24.07 8.72 5.18
CA SER A 714 -24.88 9.52 4.26
C SER A 714 -26.38 9.17 4.33
N GLU A 715 -26.71 7.97 4.81
CA GLU A 715 -28.09 7.51 4.97
C GLU A 715 -28.64 7.88 6.37
N PRO A 716 -29.82 8.52 6.46
CA PRO A 716 -30.42 8.87 7.74
C PRO A 716 -30.82 7.61 8.52
N TYR A 717 -30.31 7.50 9.74
CA TYR A 717 -30.56 6.41 10.71
C TYR A 717 -32.03 6.21 11.11
N ARG A 718 -32.89 7.18 10.81
CA ARG A 718 -34.33 7.06 10.93
C ARG A 718 -34.88 7.18 9.52
N ALA A 719 -35.62 6.17 9.09
CA ALA A 719 -36.67 6.40 8.11
C ALA A 719 -37.43 7.63 8.60
N ILE A 720 -37.32 8.75 7.88
CA ILE A 720 -38.34 9.78 7.95
C ILE A 720 -39.63 9.00 7.71
N PRO A 721 -40.62 9.02 8.61
CA PRO A 721 -41.81 8.22 8.42
C PRO A 721 -42.33 8.55 7.03
N GLN A 722 -42.31 7.57 6.13
CA GLN A 722 -43.04 7.69 4.89
C GLN A 722 -44.48 8.01 5.30
N GLN A 723 -45.16 8.87 4.55
CA GLN A 723 -46.52 9.36 4.84
C GLN A 723 -47.53 8.27 5.27
N SER A 724 -47.24 6.99 5.02
CA SER A 724 -48.01 5.83 5.47
C SER A 724 -48.10 5.62 6.99
N GLU A 725 -47.14 6.06 7.82
CA GLU A 725 -47.21 5.87 9.28
C GLU A 725 -47.99 6.96 10.02
N LEU A 726 -48.21 8.12 9.39
CA LEU A 726 -49.05 9.20 9.95
C LEU A 726 -50.54 8.84 9.98
N LEU A 727 -50.97 7.84 9.20
CA LEU A 727 -52.37 7.39 9.13
C LEU A 727 -52.79 6.46 10.28
N ARG A 728 -51.86 5.96 11.10
CA ARG A 728 -52.18 5.11 12.28
C ARG A 728 -52.37 5.89 13.59
N VAL A 729 -52.16 7.20 13.59
CA VAL A 729 -52.36 8.07 14.77
C VAL A 729 -53.64 8.92 14.64
N VAL A 730 -54.37 8.78 13.53
CA VAL A 730 -55.60 9.54 13.23
C VAL A 730 -56.84 8.64 13.11
N LEU A 731 -56.69 7.32 13.31
CA LEU A 731 -57.78 6.36 13.51
C LEU A 731 -57.57 5.68 14.86
#